data_AF-A0A7M5WQA4-F1
#
_entry.id   AF-A0A7M5WQA4-F1
#
_cell.length_a   1.000
_cell.length_b   1.000
_cell.length_c   1.000
_cell.angle_alpha   90.00
_cell.angle_beta   90.00
_cell.angle_gamma   90.00
#
_symmetry.space_group_name_H-M   'P 1'
#
loop_
_entity.id
_entity.type
_entity.pdbx_description
1 polymer ?
#
loop_
_entity_poly.entity_id
_entity_poly.type
_entity_poly.pdbx_seq_one_letter_code
_entity_poly.pdbx_strand_id
1 'polypeptide(L)'
;MRRTTLSLAVLATILVWCNADIYMHNPRGSNNRLNEKSATRANNNRVFDSQNNARGGYNVGDRTDQQAGNNKNNQYQMEYFISGNGNNNPTKLLIEWTNQHGCGGNQSNSNDRNPHKLNCDIIIQYMDVDPTDEAYKETKTEFRDGTNTQTQNFNANAGEQTDKDGKRTFTETQQAFGTRKAGSIDQNKVYQDPFEWYDKCDKRPRNKGLFTADQNVKADRATHTRQNPGGTRRGYECPEERDYWPYWHPTGWKDIAILTNRVDKCDDFFKKESFNVKPKGECVENWPNSNNHRHYSGAETPAKCTALGGEWVDFHNYLEIDTTKNNKGACEAAGYKWGIPYRHSANNRKAEACMIPLKAPECKPAPWSRHNHLGNGENDAEPNNYEWILPHFPKLTGDSTRAFVLRIRYNISTEDYDPYNTDSSSNGDAPISPVTNNPLVDVGSHGSPLQLAINTAQFGRTFEDRSHTSLFIARPAGVNGVIHNLNVRGKRGNIVQTFPAVEYDYFPTSLKMEQVDHVHIQWTGSNSHNNGKNGGDGQTGDAGQGTGGTDRSNMCAYKNKNDNFPMVSEDPEQMTKFMKIVWQRKEGKPSSQMDVRDIYVKLASGGYYDCYNGCTHSVKTKAQLNNLLNNAPASFSGLLAKYTKKGTFYFLCTRNNNFTNRSQKGEIIVS
;
A
#
# COMPACT_ATOMS: atom_id res chain seq x y z
N MET A 1 50.89 -46.28 11.51
CA MET A 1 50.33 -46.16 10.14
C MET A 1 48.84 -45.88 10.28
N ARG A 2 48.37 -44.62 10.33
CA ARG A 2 48.03 -43.68 9.24
C ARG A 2 46.88 -44.14 8.32
N ARG A 3 45.88 -43.24 8.21
CA ARG A 3 44.74 -43.08 7.25
C ARG A 3 43.42 -43.67 7.72
N THR A 4 42.28 -42.96 7.77
CA THR A 4 41.93 -41.62 7.26
C THR A 4 40.66 -41.14 7.96
N THR A 5 40.74 -39.97 8.60
CA THR A 5 39.59 -39.14 9.00
C THR A 5 38.92 -38.64 7.73
N LEU A 6 37.69 -39.06 7.46
CA LEU A 6 36.87 -38.46 6.40
C LEU A 6 35.91 -37.46 7.03
N SER A 7 36.13 -36.20 6.68
CA SER A 7 35.43 -35.00 7.12
C SER A 7 33.90 -35.13 7.00
N LEU A 8 33.19 -34.93 8.11
CA LEU A 8 31.80 -34.44 8.08
C LEU A 8 31.85 -32.99 7.57
N ALA A 9 31.85 -32.85 6.24
CA ALA A 9 31.69 -31.57 5.60
C ALA A 9 30.21 -31.16 5.66
N VAL A 10 29.93 -30.19 6.53
CA VAL A 10 28.98 -29.08 6.35
C VAL A 10 28.00 -29.24 5.19
N LEU A 11 26.77 -29.66 5.50
CA LEU A 11 25.57 -29.27 4.75
C LEU A 11 24.69 -28.43 5.68
N ALA A 12 25.26 -27.31 6.13
CA ALA A 12 24.46 -26.20 6.58
C ALA A 12 23.68 -25.71 5.34
N THR A 13 22.41 -26.12 5.28
CA THR A 13 21.41 -25.64 4.33
C THR A 13 21.57 -24.13 4.15
N ILE A 14 22.02 -23.73 2.97
CA ILE A 14 21.96 -22.35 2.53
C ILE A 14 20.47 -22.05 2.33
N LEU A 15 19.82 -21.62 3.41
CA LEU A 15 18.54 -20.92 3.36
C LEU A 15 18.79 -19.60 2.64
N VAL A 16 18.80 -19.61 1.30
CA VAL A 16 18.68 -18.38 0.54
C VAL A 16 17.23 -17.93 0.68
N TRP A 17 16.98 -17.09 1.70
CA TRP A 17 15.74 -16.34 1.83
C TRP A 17 15.67 -15.30 0.71
N CYS A 18 15.34 -15.75 -0.51
CA CYS A 18 14.84 -14.85 -1.55
C CYS A 18 13.38 -14.52 -1.22
N ASN A 19 13.17 -13.72 -0.18
CA ASN A 19 11.89 -13.05 0.04
C ASN A 19 11.81 -11.96 -1.04
N ALA A 20 10.89 -11.97 -1.99
CA ALA A 20 10.68 -10.83 -2.90
C ALA A 20 9.24 -10.81 -3.44
N ASP A 21 8.27 -10.86 -2.55
CA ASP A 21 7.03 -11.52 -2.93
C ASP A 21 6.01 -10.56 -3.55
N ILE A 22 5.89 -9.33 -3.04
CA ILE A 22 5.20 -8.21 -3.73
C ILE A 22 5.76 -6.82 -3.35
N TYR A 23 6.10 -5.97 -4.32
CA TYR A 23 6.57 -4.59 -4.08
C TYR A 23 5.80 -3.58 -4.89
N MET A 24 5.27 -2.54 -4.24
CA MET A 24 4.53 -1.49 -4.92
C MET A 24 5.47 -0.36 -5.37
N HIS A 25 5.41 0.03 -6.64
CA HIS A 25 6.31 1.01 -7.27
C HIS A 25 5.64 2.36 -7.50
N ASN A 26 4.33 2.36 -7.78
CA ASN A 26 3.52 3.56 -7.84
C ASN A 26 2.13 3.30 -7.25
N PRO A 27 1.65 4.09 -6.26
CA PRO A 27 2.46 4.88 -5.33
C PRO A 27 3.58 4.06 -4.69
N ARG A 28 4.63 4.71 -4.20
CA ARG A 28 5.79 4.00 -3.64
C ARG A 28 5.44 3.20 -2.37
N GLY A 29 5.68 1.90 -2.40
CA GLY A 29 5.56 0.98 -1.27
C GLY A 29 6.70 1.12 -0.25
N SER A 30 6.36 1.19 1.01
CA SER A 30 7.32 1.42 2.09
C SER A 30 8.10 0.15 2.44
N ASN A 31 7.48 -1.04 2.38
CA ASN A 31 8.03 -2.27 2.93
C ASN A 31 8.65 -2.07 4.33
N ASN A 32 7.89 -1.43 5.24
CA ASN A 32 8.31 -1.01 6.58
C ASN A 32 9.43 0.05 6.67
N ARG A 33 9.95 0.57 5.56
CA ARG A 33 10.99 1.61 5.58
C ARG A 33 10.46 2.98 5.99
N LEU A 34 11.38 3.84 6.43
CA LEU A 34 11.16 5.24 6.72
C LEU A 34 12.25 6.11 6.10
N ASN A 35 13.43 6.19 6.71
CA ASN A 35 14.53 7.09 6.34
C ASN A 35 15.89 6.41 6.52
N GLU A 36 15.92 5.08 6.41
CA GLU A 36 17.14 4.31 6.58
C GLU A 36 18.20 4.69 5.56
N LYS A 37 19.44 4.78 6.05
CA LYS A 37 20.60 5.04 5.19
C LYS A 37 20.98 3.84 4.34
N SER A 38 20.85 2.62 4.87
CA SER A 38 21.23 1.39 4.17
C SER A 38 20.19 0.93 3.13
N ALA A 39 20.60 -0.03 2.27
CA ALA A 39 19.67 -0.72 1.39
C ALA A 39 18.58 -1.50 2.12
N THR A 40 18.75 -1.86 3.40
CA THR A 40 17.79 -2.67 4.15
C THR A 40 16.91 -1.83 5.07
N ARG A 41 15.63 -2.20 5.24
CA ARG A 41 14.80 -1.65 6.32
C ARG A 41 15.45 -1.92 7.69
N ALA A 42 15.31 -0.99 8.64
CA ALA A 42 15.91 -1.12 9.97
C ALA A 42 15.09 -2.03 10.89
N ASN A 43 13.77 -2.08 10.67
CA ASN A 43 12.85 -2.80 11.54
C ASN A 43 11.72 -3.45 10.72
N ASN A 44 11.72 -4.78 10.65
CA ASN A 44 10.69 -5.56 9.97
C ASN A 44 9.32 -5.53 10.68
N ASN A 45 9.28 -5.03 11.91
CA ASN A 45 8.09 -5.02 12.75
C ASN A 45 7.48 -3.64 12.87
N ARG A 46 7.95 -2.67 12.08
CA ARG A 46 7.58 -1.25 12.25
C ARG A 46 6.09 -0.99 12.00
N VAL A 47 5.58 -1.41 10.84
CA VAL A 47 4.24 -1.05 10.34
C VAL A 47 3.35 -2.29 10.18
N PHE A 48 3.79 -3.28 9.39
CA PHE A 48 3.00 -4.47 9.02
C PHE A 48 3.91 -5.66 8.72
N ASP A 49 3.36 -6.86 8.58
CA ASP A 49 4.10 -8.05 8.21
C ASP A 49 4.19 -8.21 6.69
N SER A 50 5.19 -7.59 6.08
CA SER A 50 5.33 -7.59 4.61
C SER A 50 5.66 -8.94 4.01
N GLN A 51 6.29 -9.84 4.78
CA GLN A 51 6.93 -11.08 4.31
C GLN A 51 8.02 -10.89 3.22
N ASN A 52 8.25 -9.67 2.76
CA ASN A 52 9.17 -9.27 1.69
C ASN A 52 10.65 -9.18 2.13
N ASN A 53 11.59 -9.16 1.17
CA ASN A 53 13.01 -8.84 1.40
C ASN A 53 13.19 -7.54 2.17
N ALA A 54 14.18 -7.50 3.06
CA ALA A 54 14.58 -6.28 3.74
C ALA A 54 15.11 -5.20 2.78
N ARG A 55 15.64 -5.56 1.60
CA ARG A 55 16.22 -4.61 0.63
C ARG A 55 15.21 -3.85 -0.24
N GLY A 56 13.96 -4.29 -0.29
CA GLY A 56 12.92 -3.64 -1.08
C GLY A 56 12.24 -2.46 -0.38
N GLY A 57 11.33 -1.80 -1.07
CA GLY A 57 10.61 -0.60 -0.62
C GLY A 57 11.38 0.71 -0.77
N TYR A 58 10.69 1.80 -0.47
CA TYR A 58 11.16 3.18 -0.60
C TYR A 58 11.19 3.90 0.74
N ASN A 59 12.09 4.87 0.88
CA ASN A 59 12.05 5.79 2.02
C ASN A 59 10.92 6.82 1.80
N VAL A 60 10.43 7.39 2.91
CA VAL A 60 9.49 8.51 2.90
C VAL A 60 10.11 9.70 2.17
N GLY A 61 9.27 10.48 1.49
CA GLY A 61 9.70 11.66 0.77
C GLY A 61 10.23 12.76 1.70
N ASP A 62 11.26 13.46 1.26
CA ASP A 62 11.74 14.69 1.87
C ASP A 62 11.22 15.90 1.07
N ARG A 63 10.72 16.94 1.75
CA ARG A 63 10.19 18.15 1.08
C ARG A 63 11.27 19.05 0.51
N THR A 64 12.46 19.02 1.10
CA THR A 64 13.56 19.93 0.77
C THR A 64 14.75 19.17 0.21
N ASP A 65 15.85 19.88 0.00
CA ASP A 65 17.14 19.31 -0.37
C ASP A 65 17.86 18.64 0.82
N GLN A 66 17.28 18.74 2.03
CA GLN A 66 17.80 18.17 3.27
C GLN A 66 16.98 16.97 3.75
N GLN A 67 17.60 16.09 4.52
CA GLN A 67 16.90 14.99 5.19
C GLN A 67 15.85 15.55 6.16
N ALA A 68 14.63 15.00 6.15
CA ALA A 68 13.60 15.34 7.13
C ALA A 68 14.03 14.99 8.56
N GLY A 69 14.84 13.95 8.70
CA GLY A 69 15.35 13.48 9.99
C GLY A 69 14.19 13.20 10.95
N ASN A 70 14.20 13.89 12.09
CA ASN A 70 13.18 13.74 13.12
C ASN A 70 12.00 14.72 12.98
N ASN A 71 11.94 15.51 11.90
CA ASN A 71 10.92 16.53 11.70
C ASN A 71 9.87 16.09 10.68
N LYS A 72 8.66 15.75 11.17
CA LYS A 72 7.53 15.33 10.31
C LYS A 72 7.13 16.40 9.30
N ASN A 73 7.29 17.69 9.61
CA ASN A 73 6.89 18.77 8.70
C ASN A 73 7.79 18.84 7.46
N ASN A 74 8.98 18.26 7.53
CA ASN A 74 9.91 18.14 6.41
C ASN A 74 9.69 16.85 5.58
N GLN A 75 8.77 15.97 6.00
CA GLN A 75 8.35 14.82 5.19
C GLN A 75 7.33 15.25 4.14
N TYR A 76 7.46 14.71 2.93
CA TYR A 76 6.57 14.97 1.82
C TYR A 76 5.51 13.87 1.69
N GLN A 77 4.25 14.29 1.55
CA GLN A 77 3.11 13.43 1.28
C GLN A 77 2.60 13.76 -0.12
N MET A 78 2.49 12.72 -0.97
CA MET A 78 1.92 12.84 -2.30
C MET A 78 0.44 13.23 -2.19
N GLU A 79 -0.03 14.05 -3.12
CA GLU A 79 -1.40 14.58 -3.11
C GLU A 79 -2.16 14.06 -4.32
N TYR A 80 -3.39 13.57 -4.15
CA TYR A 80 -4.17 13.00 -5.24
C TYR A 80 -5.54 13.64 -5.27
N PHE A 81 -5.90 14.21 -6.42
CA PHE A 81 -7.23 14.76 -6.63
C PHE A 81 -8.28 13.67 -6.59
N ILE A 82 -9.35 13.90 -5.83
CA ILE A 82 -10.53 13.04 -5.88
C ILE A 82 -11.21 13.12 -7.25
N SER A 83 -12.00 12.12 -7.60
CA SER A 83 -12.85 12.22 -8.79
C SER A 83 -13.89 13.33 -8.61
N GLY A 84 -14.32 13.93 -9.72
CA GLY A 84 -15.47 14.82 -9.73
C GLY A 84 -16.78 14.06 -9.50
N ASN A 85 -17.87 14.79 -9.32
CA ASN A 85 -19.20 14.19 -9.27
C ASN A 85 -19.56 13.59 -10.65
N GLY A 86 -20.12 12.38 -10.65
CA GLY A 86 -20.48 11.63 -11.86
C GLY A 86 -19.31 10.92 -12.56
N ASN A 87 -19.64 10.17 -13.61
CA ASN A 87 -18.67 9.27 -14.28
C ASN A 87 -17.75 9.97 -15.31
N ASN A 88 -18.02 11.23 -15.67
CA ASN A 88 -17.29 11.94 -16.73
C ASN A 88 -16.05 12.70 -16.25
N ASN A 89 -15.81 12.73 -14.94
CA ASN A 89 -14.69 13.46 -14.34
C ASN A 89 -13.82 12.57 -13.44
N PRO A 90 -13.34 11.40 -13.90
CA PRO A 90 -12.54 10.51 -13.07
C PRO A 90 -11.14 11.11 -12.82
N THR A 91 -10.55 10.80 -11.68
CA THR A 91 -9.10 10.90 -11.48
C THR A 91 -8.53 9.50 -11.47
N LYS A 92 -7.49 9.26 -12.28
CA LYS A 92 -6.88 7.96 -12.50
C LYS A 92 -5.50 7.89 -11.86
N LEU A 93 -5.26 6.86 -11.05
CA LEU A 93 -3.97 6.54 -10.47
C LEU A 93 -3.58 5.12 -10.89
N LEU A 94 -2.50 5.02 -11.66
CA LEU A 94 -1.98 3.72 -12.08
C LEU A 94 -1.16 3.10 -10.95
N ILE A 95 -1.65 2.00 -10.39
CA ILE A 95 -0.97 1.24 -9.35
C ILE A 95 -0.07 0.21 -10.03
N GLU A 96 1.20 0.17 -9.68
CA GLU A 96 2.17 -0.78 -10.25
C GLU A 96 2.89 -1.56 -9.16
N TRP A 97 3.15 -2.84 -9.41
CA TRP A 97 3.94 -3.69 -8.54
C TRP A 97 4.79 -4.71 -9.30
N THR A 98 5.76 -5.27 -8.60
CA THR A 98 6.42 -6.52 -8.98
C THR A 98 5.98 -7.62 -8.02
N ASN A 99 5.83 -8.86 -8.50
CA ASN A 99 5.54 -10.03 -7.67
C ASN A 99 6.41 -11.22 -8.09
N GLN A 100 7.11 -11.87 -7.15
CA GLN A 100 8.07 -12.94 -7.49
C GLN A 100 7.39 -14.26 -7.79
N HIS A 101 6.41 -14.68 -6.99
CA HIS A 101 5.90 -16.05 -7.07
C HIS A 101 5.11 -16.35 -8.36
N GLY A 102 4.82 -15.33 -9.17
CA GLY A 102 4.08 -15.46 -10.43
C GLY A 102 2.60 -15.74 -10.21
N CYS A 103 1.76 -15.46 -11.19
CA CYS A 103 0.32 -15.53 -11.04
C CYS A 103 -0.28 -16.07 -12.33
N GLY A 104 -1.16 -17.06 -12.25
CA GLY A 104 -1.82 -17.66 -13.41
C GLY A 104 -1.42 -19.10 -13.70
N GLY A 105 -1.92 -19.62 -14.83
CA GLY A 105 -2.08 -21.05 -15.08
C GLY A 105 -3.53 -21.47 -14.78
N ASN A 106 -4.46 -21.17 -15.68
CA ASN A 106 -5.89 -21.34 -15.44
C ASN A 106 -6.33 -22.78 -15.77
N GLN A 107 -6.61 -23.58 -14.74
CA GLN A 107 -7.11 -24.94 -14.92
C GLN A 107 -8.50 -25.02 -15.57
N SER A 108 -9.31 -23.96 -15.52
CA SER A 108 -10.60 -23.96 -16.25
C SER A 108 -10.42 -23.96 -17.76
N ASN A 109 -9.21 -23.69 -18.25
CA ASN A 109 -8.83 -23.85 -19.64
C ASN A 109 -7.99 -25.13 -19.79
N SER A 110 -8.61 -26.23 -20.22
CA SER A 110 -7.93 -27.50 -20.51
C SER A 110 -6.86 -27.39 -21.62
N ASN A 111 -6.82 -26.27 -22.36
CA ASN A 111 -5.79 -25.98 -23.34
C ASN A 111 -4.59 -25.20 -22.75
N ASP A 112 -4.63 -24.82 -21.48
CA ASP A 112 -3.50 -24.18 -20.81
C ASP A 112 -2.39 -25.21 -20.53
N ARG A 113 -1.38 -25.18 -21.41
CA ARG A 113 -0.18 -26.04 -21.36
C ARG A 113 0.94 -25.43 -20.52
N ASN A 114 0.72 -24.29 -19.84
CA ASN A 114 1.78 -23.66 -19.07
C ASN A 114 2.15 -24.52 -17.86
N PRO A 115 3.42 -24.93 -17.70
CA PRO A 115 3.85 -25.74 -16.56
C PRO A 115 3.93 -24.93 -15.25
N HIS A 116 3.85 -23.60 -15.31
CA HIS A 116 3.86 -22.72 -14.14
C HIS A 116 2.42 -22.37 -13.75
N LYS A 117 1.85 -23.16 -12.82
CA LYS A 117 0.51 -22.94 -12.27
C LYS A 117 0.61 -22.49 -10.82
N LEU A 118 0.01 -21.34 -10.50
CA LEU A 118 -0.16 -20.86 -9.13
C LEU A 118 -1.49 -20.15 -8.99
N ASN A 119 -2.23 -20.52 -7.94
CA ASN A 119 -3.42 -19.79 -7.55
C ASN A 119 -3.00 -18.46 -6.92
N CYS A 120 -3.64 -17.39 -7.36
CA CYS A 120 -3.28 -16.06 -6.92
C CYS A 120 -4.50 -15.14 -6.87
N ASP A 121 -4.60 -14.41 -5.77
CA ASP A 121 -5.48 -13.26 -5.60
C ASP A 121 -4.63 -12.04 -5.23
N ILE A 122 -4.73 -10.99 -6.05
CA ILE A 122 -4.13 -9.68 -5.79
C ILE A 122 -5.26 -8.76 -5.31
N ILE A 123 -5.25 -8.43 -4.02
CA ILE A 123 -6.26 -7.61 -3.37
C ILE A 123 -5.69 -6.20 -3.15
N ILE A 124 -6.33 -5.20 -3.75
CA ILE A 124 -5.95 -3.80 -3.63
C ILE A 124 -6.98 -3.09 -2.76
N GLN A 125 -6.50 -2.45 -1.70
CA GLN A 125 -7.33 -1.80 -0.69
C GLN A 125 -6.75 -0.45 -0.31
N TYR A 126 -7.61 0.47 0.10
CA TYR A 126 -7.18 1.69 0.77
C TYR A 126 -7.88 1.86 2.10
N MET A 127 -7.31 2.70 2.93
CA MET A 127 -7.90 3.13 4.17
C MET A 127 -7.63 4.60 4.35
N ASP A 128 -8.61 5.31 4.87
CA ASP A 128 -8.57 6.74 4.99
C ASP A 128 -9.15 7.21 6.32
N VAL A 129 -8.76 8.43 6.69
CA VAL A 129 -9.22 9.06 7.92
C VAL A 129 -10.23 10.14 7.57
N ASP A 130 -11.51 9.88 7.85
CA ASP A 130 -12.55 10.91 7.70
C ASP A 130 -12.49 11.88 8.90
N PRO A 131 -12.01 13.13 8.73
CA PRO A 131 -11.90 14.05 9.85
C PRO A 131 -13.27 14.50 10.40
N THR A 132 -14.35 14.24 9.67
CA THR A 132 -15.72 14.62 10.06
C THR A 132 -16.42 13.54 10.90
N ASP A 133 -15.86 12.31 10.93
CA ASP A 133 -16.38 11.17 11.67
C ASP A 133 -16.23 11.36 13.19
N GLU A 134 -17.22 10.94 13.96
CA GLU A 134 -17.20 10.94 15.42
C GLU A 134 -16.05 10.12 15.99
N ALA A 135 -15.73 8.97 15.40
CA ALA A 135 -14.61 8.14 15.83
C ALA A 135 -13.27 8.89 15.70
N TYR A 136 -13.13 9.70 14.65
CA TYR A 136 -11.97 10.56 14.49
C TYR A 136 -11.97 11.72 15.50
N LYS A 137 -13.11 12.39 15.71
CA LYS A 137 -13.22 13.48 16.70
C LYS A 137 -12.85 13.03 18.11
N GLU A 138 -13.21 11.80 18.48
CA GLU A 138 -12.91 11.22 19.79
C GLU A 138 -11.45 10.78 19.92
N THR A 139 -10.85 10.22 18.86
CA THR A 139 -9.49 9.64 18.94
C THR A 139 -8.37 10.57 18.48
N LYS A 140 -8.69 11.58 17.67
CA LYS A 140 -7.72 12.45 16.95
C LYS A 140 -6.64 11.63 16.23
N THR A 141 -7.02 10.49 15.65
CA THR A 141 -6.13 9.57 14.97
C THR A 141 -5.64 10.15 13.64
N GLU A 142 -4.42 10.68 13.60
CA GLU A 142 -3.78 11.12 12.35
C GLU A 142 -2.89 10.00 11.79
N PHE A 143 -3.16 9.60 10.54
CA PHE A 143 -2.25 8.73 9.80
C PHE A 143 -0.92 9.42 9.58
N ARG A 144 0.16 8.68 9.85
CA ARG A 144 1.52 9.19 9.76
C ARG A 144 2.52 8.07 9.54
N ASP A 145 3.59 8.41 8.84
CA ASP A 145 4.77 7.55 8.72
C ASP A 145 5.64 7.59 9.99
N GLY A 146 5.54 8.64 10.79
CA GLY A 146 6.42 8.85 11.95
C GLY A 146 7.83 9.27 11.53
N THR A 147 8.68 9.55 12.51
CA THR A 147 10.02 10.12 12.35
C THR A 147 11.13 9.21 12.88
N ASN A 148 10.76 8.03 13.40
CA ASN A 148 11.71 6.99 13.78
C ASN A 148 11.28 5.60 13.29
N THR A 149 12.25 4.69 13.24
CA THR A 149 12.08 3.33 12.69
C THR A 149 11.53 2.32 13.70
N GLN A 150 11.21 2.73 14.93
CA GLN A 150 10.75 1.83 15.99
C GLN A 150 9.26 1.47 15.83
N THR A 151 8.91 0.28 16.28
CA THR A 151 7.51 -0.16 16.37
C THR A 151 6.79 0.59 17.49
N GLN A 152 5.50 0.90 17.30
CA GLN A 152 4.65 1.42 18.37
C GLN A 152 4.70 0.53 19.61
N ASN A 153 4.52 1.10 20.81
CA ASN A 153 4.47 0.27 22.02
C ASN A 153 3.15 -0.50 22.06
N PHE A 154 3.04 -1.56 22.86
CA PHE A 154 1.75 -2.19 23.12
C PHE A 154 1.78 -2.80 24.51
N ASN A 155 0.87 -2.34 25.36
CA ASN A 155 0.64 -2.94 26.66
C ASN A 155 -0.63 -3.78 26.59
N ALA A 156 -0.51 -5.07 26.91
CA ALA A 156 -1.65 -5.98 27.01
C ALA A 156 -2.61 -5.52 28.11
N ASN A 157 -3.87 -5.94 28.01
CA ASN A 157 -4.88 -5.61 29.02
C ASN A 157 -4.61 -6.40 30.31
N ALA A 158 -4.39 -5.70 31.41
CA ALA A 158 -4.16 -6.31 32.73
C ALA A 158 -5.44 -6.91 33.37
N GLY A 159 -6.63 -6.57 32.86
CA GLY A 159 -7.93 -7.04 33.35
C GLY A 159 -8.55 -8.16 32.53
N GLU A 160 -7.80 -8.85 31.67
CA GLU A 160 -8.28 -10.03 30.96
C GLU A 160 -8.36 -11.24 31.89
N GLN A 161 -9.51 -11.93 31.90
CA GLN A 161 -9.71 -13.18 32.62
C GLN A 161 -10.18 -14.25 31.64
N THR A 162 -9.66 -15.46 31.77
CA THR A 162 -10.10 -16.63 30.99
C THR A 162 -10.60 -17.69 31.96
N ASP A 163 -11.83 -18.16 31.79
CA ASP A 163 -12.35 -19.27 32.60
C ASP A 163 -11.92 -20.65 32.07
N LYS A 164 -12.32 -21.70 32.78
CA LYS A 164 -12.01 -23.10 32.44
C LYS A 164 -12.52 -23.55 31.07
N ASP A 165 -13.55 -22.87 30.55
CA ASP A 165 -14.20 -23.19 29.27
C ASP A 165 -13.60 -22.33 28.14
N GLY A 166 -12.55 -21.56 28.42
CA GLY A 166 -11.87 -20.68 27.47
C GLY A 166 -12.63 -19.38 27.19
N LYS A 167 -13.68 -19.06 27.95
CA LYS A 167 -14.43 -17.81 27.83
C LYS A 167 -13.57 -16.68 28.36
N ARG A 168 -13.42 -15.63 27.56
CA ARG A 168 -12.68 -14.42 27.93
C ARG A 168 -13.58 -13.27 28.33
N THR A 169 -13.30 -12.71 29.49
CA THR A 169 -13.98 -11.53 30.05
C THR A 169 -12.95 -10.46 30.39
N PHE A 170 -13.41 -9.21 30.51
CA PHE A 170 -12.54 -8.05 30.69
C PHE A 170 -13.09 -7.11 31.76
N THR A 171 -12.25 -6.74 32.71
CA THR A 171 -12.58 -5.83 33.83
C THR A 171 -11.97 -4.43 33.67
N GLU A 172 -11.25 -4.18 32.58
CA GLU A 172 -10.67 -2.87 32.27
C GLU A 172 -11.77 -1.81 32.13
N THR A 173 -11.66 -0.72 32.88
CA THR A 173 -12.56 0.43 32.77
C THR A 173 -12.19 1.31 31.58
N GLN A 174 -13.13 2.13 31.11
CA GLN A 174 -12.90 3.08 30.02
C GLN A 174 -11.72 4.03 30.30
N GLN A 175 -11.58 4.48 31.55
CA GLN A 175 -10.47 5.35 31.96
C GLN A 175 -9.12 4.61 31.91
N ALA A 176 -9.07 3.37 32.40
CA ALA A 176 -7.86 2.56 32.35
C ALA A 176 -7.42 2.27 30.90
N PHE A 177 -8.38 1.98 30.01
CA PHE A 177 -8.12 1.87 28.58
C PHE A 177 -7.52 3.17 28.01
N GLY A 178 -8.10 4.33 28.34
CA GLY A 178 -7.59 5.63 27.92
C GLY A 178 -6.11 5.84 28.30
N THR A 179 -5.75 5.50 29.54
CA THR A 179 -4.36 5.55 30.02
C THR A 179 -3.46 4.57 29.28
N ARG A 180 -3.89 3.33 29.08
CA ARG A 180 -3.12 2.30 28.37
C ARG A 180 -2.86 2.65 26.91
N LYS A 181 -3.89 3.16 26.22
CA LYS A 181 -3.79 3.67 24.85
C LYS A 181 -2.80 4.84 24.77
N ALA A 182 -2.95 5.82 25.65
CA ALA A 182 -2.05 6.99 25.70
C ALA A 182 -0.58 6.58 25.93
N GLY A 183 -0.33 5.57 26.78
CA GLY A 183 1.02 5.02 26.99
C GLY A 183 1.55 4.14 25.84
N SER A 184 0.69 3.71 24.92
CA SER A 184 1.07 2.84 23.80
C SER A 184 1.35 3.61 22.51
N ILE A 185 0.72 4.78 22.32
CA ILE A 185 0.82 5.58 21.09
C ILE A 185 1.87 6.67 21.24
N ASP A 186 2.98 6.53 20.50
CA ASP A 186 3.98 7.57 20.32
C ASP A 186 3.70 8.35 19.02
N GLN A 187 3.73 9.68 19.09
CA GLN A 187 3.51 10.56 17.94
C GLN A 187 4.67 10.54 16.94
N ASN A 188 5.88 10.18 17.39
CA ASN A 188 7.06 10.08 16.54
C ASN A 188 7.15 8.73 15.81
N LYS A 189 6.27 7.78 16.12
CA LYS A 189 6.22 6.47 15.48
C LYS A 189 5.09 6.41 14.47
N VAL A 190 5.23 5.47 13.52
CA VAL A 190 4.22 5.20 12.49
C VAL A 190 2.84 4.92 13.12
N TYR A 191 1.79 5.36 12.45
CA TYR A 191 0.42 5.05 12.84
C TYR A 191 -0.43 5.01 11.57
N GLN A 192 -0.52 3.82 10.97
CA GLN A 192 -1.34 3.54 9.78
C GLN A 192 -2.54 2.64 10.12
N ASP A 193 -2.43 1.84 11.19
CA ASP A 193 -3.54 1.11 11.79
C ASP A 193 -3.84 1.70 13.18
N PRO A 194 -5.11 1.97 13.52
CA PRO A 194 -5.49 2.37 14.86
C PRO A 194 -5.15 1.31 15.91
N PHE A 195 -4.72 1.76 17.10
CA PHE A 195 -4.42 0.90 18.25
C PHE A 195 -5.55 -0.08 18.57
N GLU A 196 -6.79 0.41 18.55
CA GLU A 196 -8.00 -0.36 18.83
C GLU A 196 -8.14 -1.60 17.95
N TRP A 197 -7.62 -1.58 16.72
CA TRP A 197 -7.70 -2.74 15.84
C TRP A 197 -6.77 -3.86 16.24
N TYR A 198 -5.54 -3.53 16.60
CA TYR A 198 -4.65 -4.55 17.18
C TYR A 198 -5.19 -5.01 18.53
N ASP A 199 -5.67 -4.07 19.34
CA ASP A 199 -6.15 -4.33 20.68
C ASP A 199 -7.40 -5.24 20.71
N LYS A 200 -8.29 -5.12 19.72
CA LYS A 200 -9.40 -6.06 19.53
C LYS A 200 -8.93 -7.40 18.96
N CYS A 201 -7.96 -7.39 18.03
CA CYS A 201 -7.42 -8.60 17.41
C CYS A 201 -6.73 -9.49 18.43
N ASP A 202 -5.98 -8.89 19.36
CA ASP A 202 -5.32 -9.59 20.45
C ASP A 202 -6.32 -10.24 21.43
N LYS A 203 -7.48 -9.61 21.65
CA LYS A 203 -8.50 -10.09 22.61
C LYS A 203 -9.52 -11.05 22.02
N ARG A 204 -9.75 -10.99 20.71
CA ARG A 204 -10.72 -11.85 20.04
C ARG A 204 -10.16 -13.26 19.85
N PRO A 205 -10.95 -14.32 20.11
CA PRO A 205 -10.61 -15.68 19.70
C PRO A 205 -10.34 -15.76 18.21
N ARG A 206 -9.35 -16.57 17.83
CA ARG A 206 -9.14 -16.84 16.41
C ARG A 206 -10.29 -17.68 15.89
N ASN A 207 -10.54 -17.60 14.59
CA ASN A 207 -11.42 -18.55 13.94
C ASN A 207 -10.75 -19.93 13.90
N LYS A 208 -11.33 -20.88 14.65
CA LYS A 208 -10.89 -22.29 14.70
C LYS A 208 -11.38 -23.12 13.50
N GLY A 209 -12.16 -22.53 12.60
CA GLY A 209 -12.53 -23.12 11.31
C GLY A 209 -11.44 -23.01 10.24
N LEU A 210 -10.34 -22.30 10.51
CA LEU A 210 -9.30 -22.05 9.50
C LEU A 210 -8.30 -23.20 9.39
N PHE A 211 -7.87 -23.46 8.16
CA PHE A 211 -6.81 -24.40 7.85
C PHE A 211 -5.45 -23.90 8.38
N THR A 212 -4.77 -24.75 9.15
CA THR A 212 -3.43 -24.52 9.71
C THR A 212 -2.41 -25.55 9.26
N ALA A 213 -2.80 -26.54 8.46
CA ALA A 213 -1.97 -27.70 8.14
C ALA A 213 -1.44 -28.35 9.44
N ASP A 214 -0.14 -28.66 9.48
CA ASP A 214 0.61 -29.19 10.64
C ASP A 214 1.20 -28.09 11.55
N GLN A 215 0.85 -26.81 11.34
CA GLN A 215 1.41 -25.70 12.13
C GLN A 215 0.85 -25.65 13.56
N ASN A 216 1.74 -25.61 14.55
CA ASN A 216 1.38 -25.48 15.96
C ASN A 216 1.15 -24.00 16.35
N VAL A 217 -0.11 -23.57 16.30
CA VAL A 217 -0.56 -22.23 16.69
C VAL A 217 -0.58 -22.12 18.22
N LYS A 218 0.19 -21.17 18.77
CA LYS A 218 0.52 -21.12 20.20
C LYS A 218 -0.55 -20.52 21.12
N ALA A 219 -1.52 -19.80 20.58
CA ALA A 219 -2.59 -19.23 21.39
C ALA A 219 -3.90 -19.11 20.61
N ASP A 220 -5.01 -19.11 21.35
CA ASP A 220 -6.34 -18.83 20.82
C ASP A 220 -6.56 -17.31 20.73
N ARG A 221 -5.89 -16.62 19.80
CA ARG A 221 -6.07 -15.19 19.55
C ARG A 221 -6.03 -14.93 18.07
N ALA A 222 -6.80 -13.96 17.56
CA ALA A 222 -6.75 -13.59 16.13
C ALA A 222 -5.39 -12.99 15.71
N THR A 223 -4.49 -12.72 16.66
CA THR A 223 -3.07 -12.43 16.39
C THR A 223 -2.25 -13.65 15.98
N HIS A 224 -2.77 -14.86 16.19
CA HIS A 224 -2.09 -16.12 15.95
C HIS A 224 -2.74 -16.85 14.77
N THR A 225 -2.09 -16.83 13.62
CA THR A 225 -2.53 -17.50 12.39
C THR A 225 -1.59 -18.64 12.02
N ARG A 226 -1.87 -19.33 10.91
CA ARG A 226 -0.93 -20.30 10.32
C ARG A 226 0.40 -19.63 9.94
N GLN A 227 0.38 -18.41 9.42
CA GLN A 227 1.59 -17.67 9.01
C GLN A 227 2.25 -16.90 10.18
N ASN A 228 1.52 -16.68 11.27
CA ASN A 228 2.04 -16.05 12.50
C ASN A 228 1.74 -16.91 13.75
N PRO A 229 2.22 -18.16 13.82
CA PRO A 229 1.80 -19.10 14.87
C PRO A 229 2.26 -18.69 16.28
N GLY A 230 3.29 -17.85 16.38
CA GLY A 230 3.79 -17.30 17.65
C GLY A 230 3.26 -15.91 18.01
N GLY A 231 2.35 -15.33 17.21
CA GLY A 231 1.75 -14.03 17.52
C GLY A 231 2.72 -12.85 17.50
N THR A 232 3.73 -12.88 16.64
CA THR A 232 4.69 -11.76 16.53
C THR A 232 3.97 -10.50 16.08
N ARG A 233 4.10 -9.42 16.85
CA ARG A 233 3.45 -8.14 16.53
C ARG A 233 4.22 -7.36 15.47
N ARG A 234 3.50 -6.83 14.48
CA ARG A 234 4.02 -5.96 13.42
C ARG A 234 3.14 -4.71 13.36
N GLY A 235 3.66 -3.59 13.85
CA GLY A 235 2.87 -2.38 14.09
C GLY A 235 1.59 -2.68 14.90
N TYR A 236 0.44 -2.29 14.33
CA TYR A 236 -0.89 -2.58 14.84
C TYR A 236 -1.76 -3.34 13.83
N GLU A 237 -1.13 -4.08 12.91
CA GLU A 237 -1.82 -4.96 11.97
C GLU A 237 -2.44 -6.17 12.67
N CYS A 238 -3.64 -6.58 12.27
CA CYS A 238 -4.25 -7.84 12.70
C CYS A 238 -3.90 -8.99 11.73
N PRO A 239 -3.09 -9.98 12.13
CA PRO A 239 -2.66 -11.09 11.27
C PRO A 239 -3.81 -11.88 10.63
N GLU A 240 -4.90 -12.15 11.35
CA GLU A 240 -6.05 -12.87 10.79
C GLU A 240 -6.79 -12.06 9.71
N GLU A 241 -6.87 -10.73 9.83
CA GLU A 241 -7.45 -9.87 8.79
C GLU A 241 -6.54 -9.80 7.56
N ARG A 242 -5.23 -9.76 7.79
CA ARG A 242 -4.21 -9.77 6.74
C ARG A 242 -4.31 -11.06 5.91
N ASP A 243 -4.26 -12.21 6.58
CA ASP A 243 -4.11 -13.54 5.96
C ASP A 243 -5.35 -14.01 5.20
N TYR A 244 -6.54 -13.59 5.64
CA TYR A 244 -7.79 -14.14 5.13
C TYR A 244 -8.67 -13.04 4.55
N TRP A 245 -8.92 -13.15 3.25
CA TRP A 245 -9.89 -12.31 2.55
C TRP A 245 -10.80 -13.18 1.67
N PRO A 246 -12.12 -12.92 1.63
CA PRO A 246 -12.86 -11.90 2.39
C PRO A 246 -12.85 -12.13 3.90
N TYR A 247 -12.67 -11.06 4.67
CA TYR A 247 -12.65 -11.16 6.13
C TYR A 247 -14.07 -11.18 6.71
N TRP A 248 -14.30 -11.97 7.77
CA TRP A 248 -15.64 -12.18 8.36
C TRP A 248 -16.00 -11.19 9.48
N HIS A 249 -15.04 -10.40 9.97
CA HIS A 249 -15.30 -9.31 10.91
C HIS A 249 -15.11 -7.93 10.25
N PRO A 250 -15.65 -6.86 10.84
CA PRO A 250 -15.44 -5.51 10.35
C PRO A 250 -13.96 -5.10 10.32
N THR A 251 -13.59 -4.39 9.26
CA THR A 251 -12.26 -3.81 9.01
C THR A 251 -12.40 -2.40 8.46
N GLY A 252 -11.41 -1.53 8.67
CA GLY A 252 -11.43 -0.19 8.05
C GLY A 252 -10.87 -0.15 6.63
N TRP A 253 -10.35 -1.27 6.13
CA TRP A 253 -9.93 -1.39 4.75
C TRP A 253 -11.14 -1.36 3.81
N LYS A 254 -11.00 -0.60 2.72
CA LYS A 254 -11.99 -0.45 1.66
C LYS A 254 -11.46 -1.16 0.41
N ASP A 255 -12.22 -2.12 -0.09
CA ASP A 255 -11.80 -2.93 -1.23
C ASP A 255 -11.89 -2.11 -2.52
N ILE A 256 -10.80 -2.01 -3.28
CA ILE A 256 -10.76 -1.35 -4.59
C ILE A 256 -10.98 -2.41 -5.67
N ALA A 257 -10.11 -3.41 -5.68
CA ALA A 257 -10.10 -4.44 -6.71
C ALA A 257 -9.53 -5.77 -6.19
N ILE A 258 -9.98 -6.85 -6.82
CA ILE A 258 -9.45 -8.20 -6.68
C ILE A 258 -9.11 -8.70 -8.07
N LEU A 259 -7.83 -8.93 -8.31
CA LEU A 259 -7.34 -9.52 -9.54
C LEU A 259 -7.03 -10.99 -9.24
N THR A 260 -7.80 -11.89 -9.81
CA THR A 260 -7.83 -13.32 -9.43
C THR A 260 -7.71 -14.23 -10.63
N ASN A 261 -7.16 -15.42 -10.46
CA ASN A 261 -7.28 -16.48 -11.47
C ASN A 261 -8.63 -17.21 -11.41
N ARG A 262 -9.46 -16.98 -10.37
CA ARG A 262 -10.80 -17.56 -10.16
C ARG A 262 -11.91 -16.56 -10.48
N VAL A 263 -11.93 -16.09 -11.72
CA VAL A 263 -12.92 -15.11 -12.21
C VAL A 263 -14.35 -15.66 -12.12
N ASP A 264 -14.52 -16.99 -12.16
CA ASP A 264 -15.79 -17.68 -11.91
C ASP A 264 -16.38 -17.40 -10.52
N LYS A 265 -15.55 -17.03 -9.54
CA LYS A 265 -15.97 -16.67 -8.18
C LYS A 265 -16.22 -15.18 -7.98
N CYS A 266 -16.04 -14.35 -9.01
CA CYS A 266 -16.16 -12.90 -8.89
C CYS A 266 -17.51 -12.44 -8.35
N ASP A 267 -18.60 -12.87 -8.98
CA ASP A 267 -19.94 -12.41 -8.62
C ASP A 267 -20.55 -13.24 -7.47
N ASP A 268 -20.22 -14.53 -7.38
CA ASP A 268 -20.82 -15.42 -6.38
C ASP A 268 -20.11 -15.46 -5.03
N PHE A 269 -18.87 -14.97 -4.96
CA PHE A 269 -18.10 -14.94 -3.73
C PHE A 269 -17.43 -13.60 -3.49
N PHE A 270 -16.47 -13.19 -4.34
CA PHE A 270 -15.58 -12.06 -4.03
C PHE A 270 -16.32 -10.72 -3.85
N LYS A 271 -17.20 -10.35 -4.78
CA LYS A 271 -17.99 -9.11 -4.66
C LYS A 271 -19.05 -9.20 -3.56
N LYS A 272 -19.71 -10.36 -3.42
CA LYS A 272 -20.78 -10.59 -2.44
C LYS A 272 -20.27 -10.58 -1.01
N GLU A 273 -19.07 -11.10 -0.75
CA GLU A 273 -18.52 -11.23 0.60
C GLU A 273 -17.65 -10.05 1.04
N SER A 274 -17.31 -9.12 0.14
CA SER A 274 -16.60 -7.89 0.47
C SER A 274 -17.34 -7.07 1.52
N PHE A 275 -16.60 -6.47 2.47
CA PHE A 275 -17.18 -5.61 3.49
C PHE A 275 -17.77 -4.31 2.93
N ASN A 276 -17.39 -3.92 1.71
CA ASN A 276 -18.02 -2.80 1.01
C ASN A 276 -19.52 -3.04 0.76
N VAL A 277 -19.94 -4.30 0.64
CA VAL A 277 -21.31 -4.70 0.26
C VAL A 277 -22.02 -5.42 1.39
N LYS A 278 -21.39 -6.45 1.96
CA LYS A 278 -21.98 -7.31 2.98
C LYS A 278 -21.62 -6.82 4.38
N PRO A 279 -22.61 -6.60 5.26
CA PRO A 279 -22.36 -6.24 6.65
C PRO A 279 -21.55 -7.32 7.36
N LYS A 280 -20.76 -6.93 8.36
CA LYS A 280 -19.95 -7.87 9.15
C LYS A 280 -20.25 -7.68 10.63
N GLY A 281 -20.40 -8.80 11.31
CA GLY A 281 -20.81 -8.84 12.70
C GLY A 281 -19.65 -8.75 13.68
N GLU A 282 -19.87 -8.06 14.78
CA GLU A 282 -18.99 -8.07 15.95
C GLU A 282 -19.82 -7.95 17.24
N CYS A 283 -19.34 -8.56 18.32
CA CYS A 283 -19.98 -8.43 19.62
C CYS A 283 -19.69 -7.06 20.24
N VAL A 284 -20.76 -6.36 20.62
CA VAL A 284 -20.72 -5.07 21.30
C VAL A 284 -21.08 -5.26 22.77
N GLU A 285 -20.18 -4.83 23.64
CA GLU A 285 -20.33 -4.88 25.09
C GLU A 285 -20.05 -3.50 25.67
N ASN A 286 -20.47 -3.28 26.92
CA ASN A 286 -20.18 -2.03 27.63
C ASN A 286 -18.83 -2.11 28.36
N TRP A 287 -18.22 -0.94 28.57
CA TRP A 287 -17.18 -0.82 29.59
C TRP A 287 -17.78 -1.08 30.98
N PRO A 288 -17.02 -1.68 31.92
CA PRO A 288 -17.45 -1.80 33.30
C PRO A 288 -17.86 -0.44 33.89
N ASN A 289 -19.03 -0.40 34.55
CA ASN A 289 -19.60 0.79 35.18
C ASN A 289 -19.81 1.99 34.23
N SER A 290 -20.05 1.75 32.94
CA SER A 290 -20.29 2.79 31.94
C SER A 290 -21.36 2.37 30.94
N ASN A 291 -22.08 3.35 30.38
CA ASN A 291 -23.01 3.14 29.27
C ASN A 291 -22.32 3.22 27.90
N ASN A 292 -21.02 3.50 27.88
CA ASN A 292 -20.24 3.52 26.65
C ASN A 292 -19.83 2.10 26.26
N HIS A 293 -19.78 1.86 24.96
CA HIS A 293 -19.38 0.57 24.40
C HIS A 293 -17.85 0.45 24.30
N ARG A 294 -17.35 -0.77 24.51
CA ARG A 294 -15.95 -1.13 24.24
C ARG A 294 -15.76 -1.60 22.79
N HIS A 295 -14.53 -1.46 22.29
CA HIS A 295 -14.19 -1.83 20.91
C HIS A 295 -13.87 -3.31 20.71
N TYR A 296 -13.75 -4.09 21.79
CA TYR A 296 -13.37 -5.50 21.76
C TYR A 296 -14.33 -6.40 22.53
N SER A 297 -14.30 -7.69 22.20
CA SER A 297 -15.01 -8.75 22.89
C SER A 297 -14.21 -10.04 22.88
N GLY A 298 -14.51 -10.92 23.83
CA GLY A 298 -14.02 -12.30 23.89
C GLY A 298 -14.86 -13.26 23.05
N ALA A 299 -15.85 -12.75 22.30
CA ALA A 299 -16.72 -13.53 21.42
C ALA A 299 -16.40 -13.30 19.95
N GLU A 300 -16.31 -14.40 19.20
CA GLU A 300 -16.16 -14.45 17.75
C GLU A 300 -17.44 -14.86 17.02
N THR A 301 -18.51 -15.24 17.75
CA THR A 301 -19.81 -15.62 17.19
C THR A 301 -20.99 -14.98 17.93
N PRO A 302 -22.18 -14.87 17.30
CA PRO A 302 -23.38 -14.35 17.97
C PRO A 302 -23.74 -15.10 19.25
N ALA A 303 -23.68 -16.43 19.23
CA ALA A 303 -24.02 -17.26 20.39
C ALA A 303 -23.10 -16.97 21.59
N LYS A 304 -21.79 -16.84 21.35
CA LYS A 304 -20.82 -16.48 22.40
C LYS A 304 -21.00 -15.04 22.87
N CYS A 305 -21.40 -14.14 21.99
CA CYS A 305 -21.70 -12.76 22.36
C CYS A 305 -22.87 -12.70 23.36
N THR A 306 -23.97 -13.41 23.07
CA THR A 306 -25.11 -13.52 23.99
C THR A 306 -24.70 -14.15 25.32
N ALA A 307 -23.84 -15.17 25.31
CA ALA A 307 -23.32 -15.79 26.54
C ALA A 307 -22.41 -14.86 27.38
N LEU A 308 -21.87 -13.79 26.79
CA LEU A 308 -21.16 -12.72 27.49
C LEU A 308 -22.09 -11.58 27.95
N GLY A 309 -23.38 -11.63 27.61
CA GLY A 309 -24.32 -10.53 27.84
C GLY A 309 -24.12 -9.34 26.88
N GLY A 310 -23.38 -9.56 25.79
CA GLY A 310 -23.22 -8.59 24.72
C GLY A 310 -24.32 -8.66 23.67
N GLU A 311 -24.31 -7.70 22.75
CA GLU A 311 -25.20 -7.63 21.60
C GLU A 311 -24.40 -7.85 20.31
N TRP A 312 -24.84 -8.78 19.47
CA TRP A 312 -24.22 -8.98 18.17
C TRP A 312 -24.72 -7.92 17.20
N VAL A 313 -23.81 -7.11 16.66
CA VAL A 313 -24.14 -5.97 15.80
C VAL A 313 -23.50 -6.15 14.44
N ASP A 314 -24.31 -6.02 13.39
CA ASP A 314 -23.84 -6.00 12.01
C ASP A 314 -23.47 -4.57 11.62
N PHE A 315 -22.18 -4.36 11.40
CA PHE A 315 -21.63 -3.08 10.97
C PHE A 315 -21.60 -2.98 9.45
N HIS A 316 -21.62 -1.74 8.93
CA HIS A 316 -21.43 -1.45 7.52
C HIS A 316 -20.16 -0.63 7.28
N ASN A 317 -19.46 -0.95 6.19
CA ASN A 317 -18.44 -0.06 5.65
C ASN A 317 -19.08 1.10 4.87
N TYR A 318 -18.36 2.20 4.71
CA TYR A 318 -18.89 3.43 4.12
C TYR A 318 -17.80 4.28 3.50
N LEU A 319 -18.18 5.12 2.53
CA LEU A 319 -17.29 6.10 1.93
C LEU A 319 -17.15 7.32 2.85
N GLU A 320 -18.30 7.94 3.17
CA GLU A 320 -18.45 9.08 4.09
C GLU A 320 -19.78 8.96 4.85
N ILE A 321 -19.87 9.63 6.00
CA ILE A 321 -21.12 9.78 6.74
C ILE A 321 -21.75 11.12 6.36
N ASP A 322 -23.01 11.15 5.96
CA ASP A 322 -23.76 12.38 5.69
C ASP A 322 -24.55 12.83 6.93
N THR A 323 -24.02 13.83 7.62
CA THR A 323 -24.60 14.44 8.82
C THR A 323 -25.76 15.40 8.51
N THR A 324 -25.99 15.77 7.25
CA THR A 324 -27.13 16.62 6.86
C THR A 324 -28.43 15.83 6.73
N LYS A 325 -28.34 14.49 6.61
CA LYS A 325 -29.46 13.56 6.48
C LYS A 325 -29.60 12.77 7.78
N ASN A 326 -30.40 13.28 8.70
CA ASN A 326 -30.48 12.80 10.08
C ASN A 326 -31.58 11.75 10.33
N ASN A 327 -32.25 11.25 9.29
CA ASN A 327 -33.25 10.21 9.40
C ASN A 327 -33.21 9.27 8.20
N LYS A 328 -33.73 8.06 8.40
CA LYS A 328 -33.76 6.99 7.40
C LYS A 328 -34.40 7.42 6.07
N GLY A 329 -35.55 8.07 6.11
CA GLY A 329 -36.26 8.48 4.89
C GLY A 329 -35.48 9.47 4.03
N ALA A 330 -34.88 10.50 4.65
CA ALA A 330 -34.03 11.45 3.95
C ALA A 330 -32.74 10.80 3.40
N CYS A 331 -32.19 9.82 4.12
CA CYS A 331 -31.03 9.08 3.71
C CYS A 331 -31.30 8.22 2.45
N GLU A 332 -32.35 7.41 2.50
CA GLU A 332 -32.71 6.48 1.43
C GLU A 332 -33.19 7.23 0.18
N ALA A 333 -33.90 8.36 0.34
CA ALA A 333 -34.28 9.22 -0.78
C ALA A 333 -33.07 9.79 -1.55
N ALA A 334 -31.90 9.86 -0.93
CA ALA A 334 -30.66 10.29 -1.55
C ALA A 334 -29.85 9.15 -2.19
N GLY A 335 -30.37 7.91 -2.16
CA GLY A 335 -29.65 6.71 -2.57
C GLY A 335 -28.53 6.30 -1.59
N TYR A 336 -28.58 6.79 -0.35
CA TYR A 336 -27.61 6.47 0.69
C TYR A 336 -28.14 5.34 1.59
N LYS A 337 -27.26 4.78 2.42
CA LYS A 337 -27.59 3.66 3.31
C LYS A 337 -27.73 4.13 4.75
N TRP A 338 -28.91 3.90 5.33
CA TRP A 338 -29.11 4.06 6.77
C TRP A 338 -28.73 2.76 7.50
N GLY A 339 -27.96 2.86 8.57
CA GLY A 339 -27.56 1.72 9.39
C GLY A 339 -26.40 2.06 10.32
N ILE A 340 -25.76 1.03 10.90
CA ILE A 340 -24.67 1.22 11.89
C ILE A 340 -23.30 1.22 11.17
N PRO A 341 -22.61 2.38 11.05
CA PRO A 341 -21.28 2.45 10.45
C PRO A 341 -20.23 1.76 11.33
N TYR A 342 -19.24 1.12 10.71
CA TYR A 342 -18.09 0.59 11.45
C TYR A 342 -17.18 1.71 11.98
N ARG A 343 -17.37 2.04 13.26
CA ARG A 343 -16.55 3.01 14.00
C ARG A 343 -15.75 2.28 15.08
N HIS A 344 -14.43 2.23 14.89
CA HIS A 344 -13.55 1.40 15.72
C HIS A 344 -13.41 1.85 17.18
N SER A 345 -13.74 3.10 17.50
CA SER A 345 -13.49 3.72 18.80
C SER A 345 -14.66 4.54 19.34
N ALA A 346 -15.84 4.50 18.69
CA ALA A 346 -16.96 5.34 19.08
C ALA A 346 -17.55 4.92 20.43
N ASN A 347 -17.84 5.87 21.31
CA ASN A 347 -18.55 5.60 22.57
C ASN A 347 -19.91 4.92 22.34
N ASN A 348 -20.68 5.43 21.36
CA ASN A 348 -21.90 4.80 20.90
C ASN A 348 -21.67 4.04 19.58
N ARG A 349 -21.13 2.81 19.68
CA ARG A 349 -20.90 1.95 18.51
C ARG A 349 -22.17 1.52 17.77
N LYS A 350 -23.34 1.62 18.41
CA LYS A 350 -24.64 1.23 17.83
C LYS A 350 -25.40 2.40 17.23
N ALA A 351 -24.80 3.61 17.21
CA ALA A 351 -25.43 4.78 16.63
C ALA A 351 -25.63 4.58 15.12
N GLU A 352 -26.88 4.64 14.67
CA GLU A 352 -27.19 4.65 13.25
C GLU A 352 -26.78 5.99 12.62
N ALA A 353 -26.40 5.94 11.35
CA ALA A 353 -26.06 7.12 10.57
C ALA A 353 -26.44 6.94 9.10
N CYS A 354 -26.56 8.06 8.39
CA CYS A 354 -26.68 8.03 6.94
C CYS A 354 -25.29 7.91 6.30
N MET A 355 -25.06 6.82 5.58
CA MET A 355 -23.77 6.50 4.97
C MET A 355 -23.84 6.60 3.45
N ILE A 356 -22.87 7.30 2.85
CA ILE A 356 -22.61 7.20 1.42
C ILE A 356 -21.99 5.81 1.17
N PRO A 357 -22.64 4.92 0.40
CA PRO A 357 -22.19 3.55 0.26
C PRO A 357 -20.90 3.45 -0.55
N LEU A 358 -20.06 2.47 -0.21
CA LEU A 358 -18.97 2.04 -1.07
C LEU A 358 -19.51 1.22 -2.25
N LYS A 359 -18.79 1.25 -3.36
CA LYS A 359 -19.05 0.32 -4.47
C LYS A 359 -18.51 -1.07 -4.10
N ALA A 360 -19.13 -2.10 -4.65
CA ALA A 360 -18.50 -3.42 -4.69
C ALA A 360 -17.12 -3.31 -5.36
N PRO A 361 -16.12 -4.06 -4.90
CA PRO A 361 -14.81 -3.99 -5.51
C PRO A 361 -14.85 -4.52 -6.95
N GLU A 362 -13.97 -4.00 -7.79
CA GLU A 362 -13.78 -4.55 -9.12
C GLU A 362 -13.21 -5.96 -9.00
N CYS A 363 -13.71 -6.92 -9.77
CA CYS A 363 -13.16 -8.27 -9.82
C CYS A 363 -12.81 -8.59 -11.26
N LYS A 364 -11.51 -8.82 -11.51
CA LYS A 364 -10.95 -8.97 -12.85
C LYS A 364 -9.98 -10.16 -12.88
N PRO A 365 -9.67 -10.70 -14.07
CA PRO A 365 -8.56 -11.63 -14.23
C PRO A 365 -7.26 -11.03 -13.68
N ALA A 366 -6.50 -11.81 -12.93
CA ALA A 366 -5.16 -11.43 -12.54
C ALA A 366 -4.24 -11.37 -13.77
N PRO A 367 -3.35 -10.36 -13.88
CA PRO A 367 -2.31 -10.37 -14.87
C PRO A 367 -1.45 -11.63 -14.74
N TRP A 368 -1.27 -12.37 -15.84
CA TRP A 368 -0.38 -13.52 -15.83
C TRP A 368 1.05 -13.05 -15.57
N SER A 369 1.80 -13.77 -14.74
CA SER A 369 3.24 -13.54 -14.57
C SER A 369 3.97 -14.83 -14.27
N ARG A 370 5.16 -14.98 -14.83
CA ARG A 370 6.00 -16.15 -14.60
C ARG A 370 6.60 -16.15 -13.18
N HIS A 371 6.66 -17.34 -12.58
CA HIS A 371 7.35 -17.55 -11.31
C HIS A 371 8.82 -17.10 -11.41
N ASN A 372 9.30 -16.39 -10.40
CA ASN A 372 10.66 -15.82 -10.29
C ASN A 372 11.05 -14.82 -11.39
N HIS A 373 10.08 -14.14 -12.01
CA HIS A 373 10.34 -13.12 -13.05
C HIS A 373 9.73 -11.76 -12.70
N LEU A 374 9.55 -11.47 -11.40
CA LEU A 374 9.18 -10.14 -10.88
C LEU A 374 7.94 -9.52 -11.53
N GLY A 375 6.95 -10.33 -11.87
CA GLY A 375 5.72 -9.82 -12.49
C GLY A 375 5.82 -9.53 -13.99
N ASN A 376 6.84 -10.04 -14.70
CA ASN A 376 6.93 -9.90 -16.15
C ASN A 376 5.76 -10.65 -16.82
N GLY A 377 4.87 -9.89 -17.45
CA GLY A 377 3.63 -10.36 -18.06
C GLY A 377 3.84 -11.15 -19.36
N GLU A 378 2.77 -11.77 -19.86
CA GLU A 378 2.84 -12.63 -21.05
C GLU A 378 3.02 -11.84 -22.36
N ASN A 379 2.51 -10.60 -22.42
CA ASN A 379 2.36 -9.87 -23.69
C ASN A 379 2.87 -8.42 -23.70
N ASP A 380 3.16 -7.84 -22.53
CA ASP A 380 3.57 -6.44 -22.42
C ASP A 380 4.89 -6.43 -21.66
N ALA A 381 5.93 -5.79 -22.21
CA ALA A 381 7.22 -5.60 -21.52
C ALA A 381 7.13 -4.60 -20.35
N GLU A 382 5.95 -4.51 -19.73
CA GLU A 382 5.60 -3.61 -18.64
C GLU A 382 5.27 -4.43 -17.37
N PRO A 383 5.68 -3.96 -16.19
CA PRO A 383 5.28 -4.60 -14.94
C PRO A 383 3.76 -4.58 -14.74
N ASN A 384 3.27 -5.55 -13.96
CA ASN A 384 1.87 -5.67 -13.60
C ASN A 384 1.34 -4.38 -12.96
N ASN A 385 0.18 -3.94 -13.44
CA ASN A 385 -0.44 -2.70 -13.00
C ASN A 385 -1.98 -2.76 -12.98
N TYR A 386 -2.58 -1.78 -12.30
CA TYR A 386 -4.01 -1.61 -12.18
C TYR A 386 -4.38 -0.13 -12.15
N GLU A 387 -5.29 0.31 -13.02
CA GLU A 387 -5.78 1.68 -13.02
C GLU A 387 -6.88 1.88 -11.97
N TRP A 388 -6.57 2.59 -10.88
CA TRP A 388 -7.55 2.96 -9.87
C TRP A 388 -8.23 4.29 -10.20
N ILE A 389 -9.54 4.27 -10.34
CA ILE A 389 -10.38 5.48 -10.35
C ILE A 389 -10.60 5.91 -8.90
N LEU A 390 -9.97 7.01 -8.51
CA LEU A 390 -10.08 7.56 -7.17
C LEU A 390 -11.53 7.91 -6.83
N PRO A 391 -12.01 7.65 -5.61
CA PRO A 391 -13.39 7.94 -5.23
C PRO A 391 -13.69 9.45 -5.25
N HIS A 392 -14.96 9.79 -5.45
CA HIS A 392 -15.47 11.15 -5.22
C HIS A 392 -15.93 11.26 -3.77
N PHE A 393 -15.43 12.27 -3.04
CA PHE A 393 -15.85 12.60 -1.69
C PHE A 393 -16.62 13.94 -1.69
N PRO A 394 -17.96 13.93 -1.66
CA PRO A 394 -18.76 15.15 -1.70
C PRO A 394 -18.40 16.20 -0.64
N LYS A 395 -17.88 15.75 0.52
CA LYS A 395 -17.52 16.66 1.62
C LYS A 395 -16.11 17.21 1.55
N LEU A 396 -15.23 16.62 0.74
CA LEU A 396 -13.86 17.11 0.59
C LEU A 396 -13.83 18.27 -0.40
N THR A 397 -13.80 19.49 0.13
CA THR A 397 -13.89 20.74 -0.64
C THR A 397 -12.80 21.74 -0.23
N GLY A 398 -12.53 22.72 -1.08
CA GLY A 398 -11.54 23.78 -0.79
C GLY A 398 -10.14 23.23 -0.53
N ASP A 399 -9.50 23.73 0.55
CA ASP A 399 -8.14 23.33 0.97
C ASP A 399 -8.14 22.13 1.95
N SER A 400 -9.30 21.50 2.20
CA SER A 400 -9.37 20.33 3.08
C SER A 400 -8.68 19.13 2.44
N THR A 401 -8.03 18.32 3.28
CA THR A 401 -7.33 17.11 2.86
C THR A 401 -7.78 15.92 3.70
N ARG A 402 -7.66 14.72 3.13
CA ARG A 402 -7.99 13.45 3.80
C ARG A 402 -6.84 12.47 3.63
N ALA A 403 -6.19 12.13 4.74
CA ALA A 403 -5.06 11.21 4.71
C ALA A 403 -5.53 9.78 4.39
N PHE A 404 -4.75 9.08 3.57
CA PHE A 404 -4.99 7.68 3.23
C PHE A 404 -3.70 6.89 3.06
N VAL A 405 -3.81 5.57 3.18
CA VAL A 405 -2.78 4.59 2.86
C VAL A 405 -3.35 3.57 1.88
N LEU A 406 -2.50 3.12 0.95
CA LEU A 406 -2.82 2.08 -0.01
C LEU A 406 -2.09 0.79 0.40
N ARG A 407 -2.78 -0.34 0.29
CA ARG A 407 -2.26 -1.68 0.57
C ARG A 407 -2.51 -2.58 -0.63
N ILE A 408 -1.51 -3.39 -0.96
CA ILE A 408 -1.65 -4.53 -1.88
C ILE A 408 -1.35 -5.81 -1.11
N ARG A 409 -2.27 -6.77 -1.17
CA ARG A 409 -2.07 -8.12 -0.66
C ARG A 409 -2.00 -9.10 -1.82
N TYR A 410 -1.07 -10.03 -1.70
CA TYR A 410 -0.84 -11.07 -2.68
C TYR A 410 -0.97 -12.42 -2.00
N ASN A 411 -2.15 -13.00 -2.15
CA ASN A 411 -2.48 -14.30 -1.60
C ASN A 411 -2.18 -15.34 -2.66
N ILE A 412 -1.28 -16.25 -2.35
CA ILE A 412 -0.97 -17.39 -3.22
C ILE A 412 -1.43 -18.69 -2.58
N SER A 413 -1.76 -19.65 -3.42
CA SER A 413 -1.95 -21.05 -3.04
C SER A 413 -1.52 -21.96 -4.18
N THR A 414 -1.49 -23.27 -3.92
CA THR A 414 -1.16 -24.29 -4.91
C THR A 414 -2.41 -25.09 -5.28
N GLU A 415 -2.24 -26.00 -6.22
CA GLU A 415 -3.27 -26.96 -6.64
C GLU A 415 -3.02 -28.36 -6.05
N ASP A 416 -2.06 -28.48 -5.13
CA ASP A 416 -1.77 -29.73 -4.42
C ASP A 416 -2.89 -30.10 -3.41
N TYR A 417 -3.84 -29.19 -3.18
CA TYR A 417 -5.06 -29.39 -2.39
C TYR A 417 -6.15 -28.45 -2.90
N ASP A 418 -7.41 -28.68 -2.51
CA ASP A 418 -8.52 -27.77 -2.85
C ASP A 418 -8.54 -26.57 -1.89
N PRO A 419 -8.10 -25.36 -2.31
CA PRO A 419 -7.97 -24.24 -1.39
C PRO A 419 -9.31 -23.66 -0.92
N TYR A 420 -10.42 -23.96 -1.60
CA TYR A 420 -11.74 -23.41 -1.24
C TYR A 420 -12.56 -24.36 -0.36
N ASN A 421 -12.23 -25.65 -0.34
CA ASN A 421 -12.91 -26.66 0.48
C ASN A 421 -12.04 -27.23 1.61
N THR A 422 -10.80 -26.75 1.76
CA THR A 422 -9.91 -27.14 2.87
C THR A 422 -10.08 -26.19 4.05
N ASP A 423 -10.44 -26.74 5.20
CA ASP A 423 -10.71 -26.01 6.43
C ASP A 423 -10.02 -26.68 7.64
N SER A 424 -10.48 -26.39 8.87
CA SER A 424 -9.87 -26.96 10.06
C SER A 424 -10.07 -28.46 10.25
N SER A 425 -10.99 -29.10 9.53
CA SER A 425 -11.14 -30.57 9.52
C SER A 425 -9.92 -31.28 8.91
N SER A 426 -9.11 -30.54 8.15
CA SER A 426 -7.86 -31.02 7.55
C SER A 426 -6.61 -30.64 8.36
N ASN A 427 -6.75 -30.19 9.61
CA ASN A 427 -5.60 -29.81 10.44
C ASN A 427 -4.95 -31.02 11.13
N GLY A 428 -3.63 -30.98 11.28
CA GLY A 428 -2.84 -32.04 11.93
C GLY A 428 -1.78 -32.62 11.00
N ASP A 429 -1.31 -33.82 11.34
CA ASP A 429 -0.33 -34.55 10.53
C ASP A 429 -1.00 -35.36 9.42
N ALA A 430 -0.20 -35.87 8.48
CA ALA A 430 -0.68 -36.82 7.48
C ALA A 430 -1.30 -38.06 8.16
N PRO A 431 -2.37 -38.65 7.59
CA PRO A 431 -2.99 -38.31 6.30
C PRO A 431 -4.13 -37.26 6.40
N ILE A 432 -4.33 -36.62 7.55
CA ILE A 432 -5.43 -35.65 7.75
C ILE A 432 -5.14 -34.37 6.98
N SER A 433 -3.93 -33.83 7.14
CA SER A 433 -3.51 -32.67 6.35
C SER A 433 -3.11 -33.10 4.94
N PRO A 434 -3.61 -32.42 3.89
CA PRO A 434 -3.22 -32.72 2.51
C PRO A 434 -1.75 -32.35 2.24
N VAL A 435 -1.15 -31.54 3.11
CA VAL A 435 0.25 -31.09 3.00
C VAL A 435 0.94 -31.20 4.36
N THR A 436 2.14 -31.77 4.39
CA THR A 436 2.97 -31.88 5.60
C THR A 436 4.38 -31.41 5.32
N ASN A 437 5.14 -31.08 6.37
CA ASN A 437 6.54 -30.71 6.21
C ASN A 437 7.39 -31.87 5.72
N ASN A 438 8.22 -31.58 4.71
CA ASN A 438 9.22 -32.48 4.12
C ASN A 438 8.79 -33.95 3.96
N PRO A 439 7.68 -34.25 3.25
CA PRO A 439 7.17 -35.60 3.13
C PRO A 439 8.14 -36.48 2.34
N LEU A 440 8.15 -37.77 2.68
CA LEU A 440 8.84 -38.80 1.91
C LEU A 440 7.91 -39.35 0.84
N VAL A 441 8.39 -39.38 -0.40
CA VAL A 441 7.69 -39.91 -1.56
C VAL A 441 8.36 -41.20 -2.00
N ASP A 442 7.59 -42.28 -2.03
CA ASP A 442 8.04 -43.53 -2.63
C ASP A 442 8.02 -43.41 -4.16
N VAL A 443 9.17 -43.61 -4.77
CA VAL A 443 9.35 -43.57 -6.23
C VAL A 443 9.49 -44.98 -6.83
N GLY A 444 9.11 -46.02 -6.09
CA GLY A 444 9.24 -47.42 -6.52
C GLY A 444 10.67 -47.94 -6.48
N SER A 445 11.58 -47.25 -5.79
CA SER A 445 13.01 -47.59 -5.67
C SER A 445 13.32 -48.61 -4.57
N HIS A 446 12.31 -49.29 -4.02
CA HIS A 446 12.45 -50.31 -2.97
C HIS A 446 13.29 -49.87 -1.76
N GLY A 447 12.78 -48.90 -0.99
CA GLY A 447 13.37 -48.49 0.28
C GLY A 447 14.25 -47.23 0.23
N SER A 448 14.26 -46.52 -0.90
CA SER A 448 14.97 -45.24 -1.05
C SER A 448 14.00 -44.10 -1.42
N PRO A 449 13.12 -43.65 -0.51
CA PRO A 449 12.19 -42.58 -0.80
C PRO A 449 12.92 -41.26 -1.07
N LEU A 450 12.34 -40.42 -1.92
CA LEU A 450 12.81 -39.04 -2.11
C LEU A 450 12.11 -38.12 -1.11
N GLN A 451 12.84 -37.15 -0.56
CA GLN A 451 12.25 -36.14 0.31
C GLN A 451 11.89 -34.89 -0.50
N LEU A 452 10.63 -34.47 -0.43
CA LEU A 452 10.25 -33.16 -0.95
C LEU A 452 10.69 -32.08 0.04
N ALA A 453 11.19 -30.94 -0.45
CA ALA A 453 11.56 -29.79 0.38
C ALA A 453 10.35 -28.88 0.64
N ILE A 454 9.26 -29.45 1.17
CA ILE A 454 8.03 -28.70 1.46
C ILE A 454 8.13 -28.09 2.85
N ASN A 455 7.90 -26.77 2.91
CA ASN A 455 7.67 -26.04 4.14
C ASN A 455 6.20 -25.62 4.20
N THR A 456 5.42 -26.22 5.10
CA THR A 456 3.99 -25.89 5.27
C THR A 456 3.76 -24.50 5.84
N ALA A 457 4.78 -23.76 6.27
CA ALA A 457 4.67 -22.32 6.53
C ALA A 457 4.79 -21.47 5.25
N GLN A 458 5.28 -22.06 4.16
CA GLN A 458 5.45 -21.45 2.84
C GLN A 458 4.36 -21.88 1.84
N PHE A 459 3.53 -22.84 2.22
CA PHE A 459 2.62 -23.54 1.32
C PHE A 459 1.26 -22.83 1.19
N GLY A 460 1.17 -21.85 0.30
CA GLY A 460 0.06 -20.90 0.29
C GLY A 460 0.23 -19.83 1.37
N ARG A 461 0.32 -18.57 0.96
CA ARG A 461 0.89 -17.48 1.76
C ARG A 461 0.30 -16.13 1.37
N THR A 462 0.36 -15.17 2.29
CA THR A 462 -0.06 -13.79 2.06
C THR A 462 1.15 -12.88 2.19
N PHE A 463 1.42 -12.16 1.11
CA PHE A 463 2.44 -11.12 1.07
C PHE A 463 1.77 -9.76 0.99
N GLU A 464 2.48 -8.74 1.45
CA GLU A 464 1.90 -7.41 1.54
C GLU A 464 2.94 -6.31 1.31
N ASP A 465 2.50 -5.23 0.65
CA ASP A 465 3.19 -3.95 0.72
C ASP A 465 2.18 -2.82 0.94
N ARG A 466 2.63 -1.73 1.57
CA ARG A 466 1.81 -0.54 1.85
C ARG A 466 2.53 0.74 1.48
N SER A 467 1.79 1.69 0.94
CA SER A 467 2.33 3.02 0.65
C SER A 467 2.74 3.77 1.92
N HIS A 468 3.52 4.83 1.73
CA HIS A 468 3.53 5.93 2.69
C HIS A 468 2.18 6.65 2.75
N THR A 469 1.98 7.47 3.78
CA THR A 469 0.74 8.26 3.92
C THR A 469 0.65 9.27 2.77
N SER A 470 -0.50 9.29 2.09
CA SER A 470 -0.81 10.24 1.02
C SER A 470 -2.08 11.02 1.36
N LEU A 471 -2.37 12.07 0.59
CA LEU A 471 -3.53 12.93 0.82
C LEU A 471 -4.49 12.89 -0.36
N PHE A 472 -5.76 12.62 -0.11
CA PHE A 472 -6.83 13.05 -1.01
C PHE A 472 -7.01 14.55 -0.87
N ILE A 473 -7.12 15.23 -2.00
CA ILE A 473 -7.38 16.67 -2.09
C ILE A 473 -8.57 16.96 -2.99
N ALA A 474 -9.28 18.06 -2.73
CA ALA A 474 -10.45 18.45 -3.51
C ALA A 474 -10.08 18.74 -4.98
N ARG A 475 -10.91 18.26 -5.91
CA ARG A 475 -10.79 18.63 -7.32
C ARG A 475 -10.99 20.14 -7.51
N PRO A 476 -10.11 20.87 -8.21
CA PRO A 476 -10.25 22.31 -8.36
C PRO A 476 -11.51 22.69 -9.14
N ALA A 477 -12.12 23.81 -8.79
CA ALA A 477 -13.34 24.29 -9.46
C ALA A 477 -13.08 24.53 -10.96
N GLY A 478 -14.02 24.09 -11.80
CA GLY A 478 -13.94 24.24 -13.26
C GLY A 478 -13.06 23.21 -13.98
N VAL A 479 -12.42 22.28 -13.26
CA VAL A 479 -11.63 21.18 -13.86
C VAL A 479 -12.54 20.02 -14.25
N ASN A 480 -12.88 19.96 -15.54
CA ASN A 480 -13.65 18.88 -16.16
C ASN A 480 -12.74 17.88 -16.88
N GLY A 481 -13.27 16.69 -17.19
CA GLY A 481 -12.54 15.61 -17.85
C GLY A 481 -11.69 14.79 -16.89
N VAL A 482 -10.87 13.91 -17.46
CA VAL A 482 -10.04 12.99 -16.69
C VAL A 482 -8.84 13.73 -16.11
N ILE A 483 -8.45 13.42 -14.87
CA ILE A 483 -7.13 13.79 -14.33
C ILE A 483 -6.26 12.53 -14.33
N HIS A 484 -5.15 12.56 -15.08
CA HIS A 484 -4.16 11.49 -15.14
C HIS A 484 -2.97 11.82 -14.22
N ASN A 485 -2.56 10.91 -13.35
CA ASN A 485 -1.36 11.13 -12.52
C ASN A 485 -0.08 10.72 -13.26
N LEU A 486 0.91 11.62 -13.28
CA LEU A 486 2.26 11.38 -13.78
C LEU A 486 3.25 11.51 -12.63
N ASN A 487 3.84 10.37 -12.26
CA ASN A 487 4.70 10.21 -11.10
C ASN A 487 6.13 9.77 -11.49
N VAL A 488 6.99 9.56 -10.50
CA VAL A 488 8.30 8.92 -10.65
C VAL A 488 8.39 7.67 -9.76
N ARG A 489 8.60 6.51 -10.40
CA ARG A 489 8.87 5.24 -9.72
C ARG A 489 10.37 5.01 -9.55
N GLY A 490 10.73 3.93 -8.86
CA GLY A 490 12.12 3.50 -8.74
C GLY A 490 12.95 4.25 -7.72
N LYS A 491 14.19 3.78 -7.53
CA LYS A 491 15.14 4.31 -6.55
C LYS A 491 16.54 4.48 -7.15
N ARG A 492 17.40 5.20 -6.45
CA ARG A 492 18.79 5.45 -6.86
C ARG A 492 19.60 4.16 -6.83
N GLY A 493 20.33 3.91 -7.91
CA GLY A 493 21.23 2.77 -8.06
C GLY A 493 21.29 2.33 -9.51
N ASN A 494 22.08 1.29 -9.78
CA ASN A 494 21.97 0.47 -10.99
C ASN A 494 21.03 -0.74 -10.73
N ILE A 495 20.72 -1.53 -11.75
CA ILE A 495 19.85 -2.72 -11.66
C ILE A 495 20.21 -3.74 -10.55
N VAL A 496 21.48 -3.84 -10.14
CA VAL A 496 21.93 -4.79 -9.08
C VAL A 496 21.83 -4.14 -7.68
N GLN A 497 22.00 -2.83 -7.62
CA GLN A 497 21.90 -2.04 -6.39
C GLN A 497 20.45 -1.79 -6.01
N THR A 498 19.58 -1.56 -7.00
CA THR A 498 18.17 -1.41 -6.79
C THR A 498 17.54 -2.79 -6.66
N PHE A 499 16.87 -3.05 -5.54
CA PHE A 499 16.06 -4.24 -5.36
C PHE A 499 14.57 -3.86 -5.40
N PRO A 500 13.71 -4.53 -6.20
CA PRO A 500 13.99 -5.65 -7.10
C PRO A 500 14.26 -5.18 -8.55
N ALA A 501 15.36 -4.48 -8.81
CA ALA A 501 15.76 -4.00 -10.14
C ALA A 501 14.90 -2.88 -10.76
N VAL A 502 14.19 -2.08 -9.95
CA VAL A 502 13.41 -0.91 -10.44
C VAL A 502 14.18 0.39 -10.23
N GLU A 503 14.77 0.89 -11.32
CA GLU A 503 15.47 2.19 -11.40
C GLU A 503 14.49 3.35 -11.67
N TYR A 504 14.99 4.58 -11.62
CA TYR A 504 14.17 5.77 -11.87
C TYR A 504 13.54 5.79 -13.25
N ASP A 505 12.23 5.99 -13.26
CA ASP A 505 11.46 6.16 -14.49
C ASP A 505 10.22 7.03 -14.22
N TYR A 506 9.72 7.70 -15.26
CA TYR A 506 8.40 8.32 -15.17
C TYR A 506 7.32 7.25 -15.27
N PHE A 507 6.21 7.46 -14.59
CA PHE A 507 5.12 6.50 -14.62
C PHE A 507 3.75 7.19 -14.68
N PRO A 508 2.93 6.91 -15.70
CA PRO A 508 3.25 6.06 -16.87
C PRO A 508 4.35 6.67 -17.76
N THR A 509 5.18 5.83 -18.39
CA THR A 509 6.25 6.27 -19.32
C THR A 509 5.66 6.87 -20.59
N SER A 510 4.53 6.33 -21.07
CA SER A 510 3.73 6.89 -22.17
C SER A 510 2.32 7.21 -21.66
N LEU A 511 2.06 8.48 -21.34
CA LEU A 511 0.76 8.95 -20.91
C LEU A 511 -0.10 9.34 -22.11
N LYS A 512 -1.23 8.67 -22.32
CA LYS A 512 -2.22 9.02 -23.36
C LYS A 512 -3.41 9.72 -22.71
N MET A 513 -3.80 10.87 -23.25
CA MET A 513 -4.91 11.67 -22.72
C MET A 513 -5.64 12.44 -23.83
N GLU A 514 -6.91 12.76 -23.62
CA GLU A 514 -7.65 13.62 -24.54
C GLU A 514 -7.36 15.10 -24.28
N GLN A 515 -7.53 15.96 -25.27
CA GLN A 515 -7.32 17.41 -25.09
C GLN A 515 -8.23 18.05 -24.01
N VAL A 516 -9.35 17.41 -23.66
CA VAL A 516 -10.24 17.86 -22.57
C VAL A 516 -9.66 17.57 -21.18
N ASP A 517 -8.79 16.56 -21.08
CA ASP A 517 -8.23 16.02 -19.84
C ASP A 517 -7.13 16.90 -19.24
N HIS A 518 -6.67 16.50 -18.07
CA HIS A 518 -5.59 17.13 -17.31
C HIS A 518 -4.55 16.10 -16.89
N VAL A 519 -3.31 16.54 -16.74
CA VAL A 519 -2.21 15.76 -16.14
C VAL A 519 -1.81 16.39 -14.81
N HIS A 520 -1.74 15.57 -13.77
CA HIS A 520 -1.23 15.93 -12.46
C HIS A 520 0.21 15.39 -12.32
N ILE A 521 1.19 16.30 -12.39
CA ILE A 521 2.62 15.98 -12.39
C ILE A 521 3.18 16.20 -10.99
N GLN A 522 3.65 15.14 -10.34
CA GLN A 522 4.28 15.20 -9.00
C GLN A 522 5.32 14.08 -8.84
N TRP A 523 6.18 14.18 -7.83
CA TRP A 523 7.01 13.04 -7.44
C TRP A 523 7.53 13.19 -6.02
N THR A 524 7.93 12.07 -5.45
CA THR A 524 8.56 11.99 -4.13
C THR A 524 9.99 11.47 -4.26
N GLY A 525 10.90 11.97 -3.43
CA GLY A 525 12.30 11.53 -3.37
C GLY A 525 12.86 11.66 -1.95
N SER A 526 13.93 10.92 -1.65
CA SER A 526 14.60 10.97 -0.35
C SER A 526 16.04 11.48 -0.44
N ASN A 527 16.53 12.03 0.68
CA ASN A 527 17.89 12.50 0.93
C ASN A 527 18.68 11.54 1.85
N SER A 528 18.09 10.41 2.22
CA SER A 528 18.64 9.52 3.25
C SER A 528 19.27 8.24 2.72
N HIS A 529 18.89 7.75 1.53
CA HIS A 529 19.24 6.41 1.04
C HIS A 529 20.68 6.31 0.50
N ASN A 530 21.67 6.21 1.38
CA ASN A 530 23.08 6.03 1.03
C ASN A 530 23.56 4.59 1.30
N ASN A 531 23.49 3.75 0.28
CA ASN A 531 23.82 2.31 0.35
C ASN A 531 25.35 2.01 0.39
N GLY A 532 26.15 2.89 1.00
CA GLY A 532 27.58 2.72 1.22
C GLY A 532 28.42 2.81 -0.06
N LYS A 533 29.74 2.55 0.06
CA LYS A 533 30.63 2.44 -1.10
C LYS A 533 30.38 1.11 -1.82
N ASN A 534 30.70 1.07 -3.11
CA ASN A 534 30.64 -0.16 -3.90
C ASN A 534 31.56 -1.23 -3.27
N GLY A 535 30.98 -2.30 -2.79
CA GLY A 535 31.65 -3.46 -2.18
C GLY A 535 32.06 -4.52 -3.19
N GLY A 536 31.90 -4.27 -4.50
CA GLY A 536 32.30 -5.20 -5.57
C GLY A 536 31.30 -6.33 -5.85
N ASP A 537 30.27 -6.48 -5.01
CA ASP A 537 29.18 -7.45 -5.16
C ASP A 537 28.01 -6.96 -6.03
N GLY A 538 28.05 -5.69 -6.43
CA GLY A 538 26.98 -5.00 -7.14
C GLY A 538 25.75 -4.68 -6.29
N GLN A 539 25.65 -5.19 -5.05
CA GLN A 539 24.51 -4.98 -4.15
C GLN A 539 24.67 -3.75 -3.27
N THR A 540 25.91 -3.32 -3.06
CA THR A 540 26.28 -2.11 -2.33
C THR A 540 26.66 -0.97 -3.30
N GLY A 541 26.58 0.27 -2.83
CA GLY A 541 26.76 1.46 -3.68
C GLY A 541 25.45 2.13 -4.07
N ASP A 542 25.58 3.36 -4.54
CA ASP A 542 24.48 4.29 -4.85
C ASP A 542 24.70 4.96 -6.21
N ALA A 543 24.98 4.15 -7.24
CA ALA A 543 25.31 4.64 -8.58
C ALA A 543 24.26 5.66 -9.06
N GLY A 544 24.71 6.79 -9.61
CA GLY A 544 23.84 7.94 -9.88
C GLY A 544 24.63 9.21 -10.04
N GLN A 545 24.02 10.22 -10.68
CA GLN A 545 24.59 11.56 -10.77
C GLN A 545 24.23 12.39 -9.53
N GLY A 546 25.05 13.40 -9.23
CA GLY A 546 24.87 14.27 -8.07
C GLY A 546 25.28 13.63 -6.74
N THR A 547 24.94 14.30 -5.64
CA THR A 547 25.29 13.88 -4.28
C THR A 547 24.75 12.49 -3.97
N GLY A 548 25.62 11.64 -3.39
CA GLY A 548 25.24 10.29 -2.97
C GLY A 548 24.08 10.26 -1.99
N GLY A 549 23.24 9.24 -2.12
CA GLY A 549 22.02 9.04 -1.34
C GLY A 549 20.94 10.11 -1.45
N THR A 550 20.99 10.93 -2.50
CA THR A 550 19.95 11.92 -2.80
C THR A 550 19.21 11.58 -4.10
N ASP A 551 17.89 11.64 -4.00
CA ASP A 551 16.96 11.45 -5.10
C ASP A 551 16.55 12.82 -5.63
N ARG A 552 16.76 13.09 -6.91
CA ARG A 552 16.17 14.25 -7.57
C ARG A 552 15.61 13.83 -8.91
N SER A 553 14.54 14.48 -9.30
CA SER A 553 13.99 14.42 -10.64
C SER A 553 13.69 15.84 -11.10
N ASN A 554 13.72 16.04 -12.40
CA ASN A 554 13.25 17.24 -13.08
C ASN A 554 12.63 16.80 -14.41
N MET A 555 12.10 17.73 -15.19
CA MET A 555 11.46 17.41 -16.48
C MET A 555 11.84 18.49 -17.50
N CYS A 556 12.56 18.07 -18.55
CA CYS A 556 13.01 18.94 -19.64
C CYS A 556 12.57 18.37 -20.99
N ALA A 557 12.18 19.24 -21.92
CA ALA A 557 11.81 18.85 -23.27
C ALA A 557 12.99 18.23 -24.03
N TYR A 558 12.73 17.24 -24.88
CA TYR A 558 13.69 16.71 -25.84
C TYR A 558 13.02 16.45 -27.20
N LYS A 559 13.81 16.36 -28.28
CA LYS A 559 13.29 16.51 -29.66
C LYS A 559 12.57 15.28 -30.18
N ASN A 560 13.17 14.11 -30.00
CA ASN A 560 12.57 12.84 -30.39
C ASN A 560 13.12 11.69 -29.53
N LYS A 561 12.43 10.54 -29.52
CA LYS A 561 12.75 9.35 -28.71
C LYS A 561 14.20 8.85 -28.84
N ASN A 562 14.84 9.08 -29.99
CA ASN A 562 16.20 8.63 -30.27
C ASN A 562 17.27 9.54 -29.62
N ASP A 563 16.89 10.74 -29.18
CA ASP A 563 17.81 11.69 -28.58
C ASP A 563 17.99 11.45 -27.07
N ASN A 564 19.16 11.80 -26.54
CA ASN A 564 19.49 11.71 -25.12
C ASN A 564 19.81 13.08 -24.49
N PHE A 565 19.65 14.15 -25.25
CA PHE A 565 19.94 15.51 -24.83
C PHE A 565 18.66 16.35 -24.82
N PRO A 566 18.47 17.21 -23.81
CA PRO A 566 17.33 18.12 -23.79
C PRO A 566 17.48 19.21 -24.86
N MET A 567 16.36 19.73 -25.37
CA MET A 567 16.30 20.79 -26.40
C MET A 567 16.62 22.20 -25.87
N VAL A 568 17.48 22.32 -24.85
CA VAL A 568 17.68 23.56 -24.09
C VAL A 568 18.11 24.77 -24.93
N SER A 569 18.74 24.57 -26.08
CA SER A 569 19.21 25.64 -26.98
C SER A 569 18.30 25.91 -28.19
N GLU A 570 17.40 24.98 -28.55
CA GLU A 570 16.54 25.10 -29.75
C GLU A 570 15.15 25.64 -29.38
N ASP A 571 14.45 24.96 -28.45
CA ASP A 571 13.11 25.33 -27.98
C ASP A 571 12.87 24.69 -26.59
N PRO A 572 13.50 25.22 -25.51
CA PRO A 572 13.37 24.65 -24.17
C PRO A 572 11.91 24.59 -23.69
N GLU A 573 11.07 25.47 -24.22
CA GLU A 573 9.68 25.64 -23.85
C GLU A 573 8.73 24.73 -24.64
N GLN A 574 9.21 23.92 -25.60
CA GLN A 574 8.38 23.09 -26.48
C GLN A 574 7.32 22.27 -25.72
N MET A 575 7.72 21.67 -24.59
CA MET A 575 6.83 20.87 -23.74
C MET A 575 5.78 21.73 -23.01
N THR A 576 6.16 22.93 -22.55
CA THR A 576 5.32 23.79 -21.70
C THR A 576 4.53 24.83 -22.50
N LYS A 577 4.87 25.05 -23.77
CA LYS A 577 4.26 26.04 -24.67
C LYS A 577 2.75 25.89 -24.80
N PHE A 578 2.25 24.66 -24.67
CA PHE A 578 0.83 24.34 -24.74
C PHE A 578 0.25 23.91 -23.39
N MET A 579 1.00 24.00 -22.30
CA MET A 579 0.52 23.70 -20.97
C MET A 579 -0.15 24.93 -20.35
N LYS A 580 -1.40 24.77 -19.91
CA LYS A 580 -2.09 25.73 -19.04
C LYS A 580 -2.18 25.14 -17.64
N ILE A 581 -1.57 25.81 -16.66
CA ILE A 581 -1.67 25.39 -15.25
C ILE A 581 -3.02 25.85 -14.70
N VAL A 582 -3.79 24.90 -14.19
CA VAL A 582 -5.09 25.17 -13.56
C VAL A 582 -5.00 25.11 -12.03
N TRP A 583 -4.01 24.39 -11.49
CA TRP A 583 -3.72 24.34 -10.07
C TRP A 583 -2.24 24.11 -9.79
N GLN A 584 -1.76 24.67 -8.69
CA GLN A 584 -0.50 24.32 -8.06
C GLN A 584 -0.64 24.49 -6.54
N ARG A 585 0.20 23.78 -5.79
CA ARG A 585 0.34 24.01 -4.35
C ARG A 585 0.84 25.44 -4.10
N LYS A 586 0.39 26.08 -3.01
CA LYS A 586 0.56 27.52 -2.64
C LYS A 586 2.03 28.00 -2.49
N GLU A 587 2.83 27.83 -3.53
CA GLU A 587 4.25 28.16 -3.64
C GLU A 587 4.45 28.90 -4.97
N GLY A 588 4.91 30.15 -4.90
CA GLY A 588 5.19 30.96 -6.09
C GLY A 588 4.02 31.82 -6.60
N LYS A 589 4.02 32.11 -7.90
CA LYS A 589 2.97 32.88 -8.58
C LYS A 589 1.64 32.12 -8.54
N PRO A 590 0.46 32.76 -8.53
CA PRO A 590 -0.82 32.09 -8.79
C PRO A 590 -0.83 31.35 -10.14
N SER A 591 -1.54 30.22 -10.25
CA SER A 591 -1.63 29.43 -11.50
C SER A 591 -2.14 30.25 -12.69
N SER A 592 -3.05 31.21 -12.44
CA SER A 592 -3.57 32.14 -13.45
C SER A 592 -2.56 33.15 -13.99
N GLN A 593 -1.41 33.29 -13.34
CA GLN A 593 -0.36 34.26 -13.68
C GLN A 593 0.92 33.59 -14.19
N MET A 594 0.98 32.27 -14.24
CA MET A 594 2.15 31.55 -14.75
C MET A 594 2.21 31.65 -16.27
N ASP A 595 3.34 32.12 -16.79
CA ASP A 595 3.65 32.05 -18.22
C ASP A 595 4.38 30.74 -18.58
N VAL A 596 4.59 30.52 -19.89
CA VAL A 596 5.26 29.31 -20.42
C VAL A 596 6.65 29.10 -19.80
N ARG A 597 7.37 30.20 -19.54
CA ARG A 597 8.73 30.17 -19.01
C ARG A 597 8.75 29.86 -17.52
N ASP A 598 7.78 30.37 -16.76
CA ASP A 598 7.57 30.02 -15.35
C ASP A 598 7.33 28.51 -15.19
N ILE A 599 6.48 27.92 -16.04
CA ILE A 599 6.19 26.48 -16.03
C ILE A 599 7.46 25.69 -16.38
N TYR A 600 8.17 26.10 -17.43
CA TYR A 600 9.41 25.46 -17.86
C TYR A 600 10.44 25.44 -16.73
N VAL A 601 10.76 26.59 -16.13
CA VAL A 601 11.81 26.65 -15.10
C VAL A 601 11.41 25.88 -13.84
N LYS A 602 10.13 25.85 -13.47
CA LYS A 602 9.65 25.09 -12.32
C LYS A 602 9.83 23.58 -12.53
N LEU A 603 9.46 23.06 -13.70
CA LEU A 603 9.66 21.65 -14.06
C LEU A 603 11.13 21.28 -14.29
N ALA A 604 11.88 22.11 -15.01
CA ALA A 604 13.29 21.88 -15.34
C ALA A 604 14.22 21.98 -14.12
N SER A 605 13.84 22.75 -13.10
CA SER A 605 14.58 22.86 -11.84
C SER A 605 14.08 21.92 -10.73
N GLY A 606 13.07 21.10 -11.03
CA GLY A 606 12.45 20.20 -10.05
C GLY A 606 11.83 20.92 -8.86
N GLY A 607 11.26 22.11 -9.08
CA GLY A 607 10.66 22.94 -8.03
C GLY A 607 11.65 23.81 -7.24
N TYR A 608 12.93 23.84 -7.62
CA TYR A 608 13.87 24.76 -6.98
C TYR A 608 13.53 26.22 -7.25
N TYR A 609 13.14 26.55 -8.48
CA TYR A 609 12.59 27.86 -8.83
C TYR A 609 11.06 27.78 -8.89
N ASP A 610 10.40 28.76 -8.28
CA ASP A 610 8.94 28.89 -8.30
C ASP A 610 8.43 29.52 -9.61
N CYS A 611 9.27 30.34 -10.25
CA CYS A 611 8.95 31.09 -11.46
C CYS A 611 10.24 31.63 -12.11
N TYR A 612 10.13 32.19 -13.31
CA TYR A 612 11.25 32.84 -13.98
C TYR A 612 11.58 34.22 -13.37
N ASN A 613 10.55 35.03 -13.10
CA ASN A 613 10.68 36.35 -12.50
C ASN A 613 9.39 36.76 -11.77
N GLY A 614 9.45 37.64 -10.78
CA GLY A 614 8.26 38.20 -10.12
C GLY A 614 7.63 37.30 -9.06
N CYS A 615 8.40 36.40 -8.47
CA CYS A 615 8.05 35.64 -7.27
C CYS A 615 9.25 35.58 -6.31
N THR A 616 9.01 35.19 -5.05
CA THR A 616 10.03 35.12 -4.00
C THR A 616 11.24 34.28 -4.41
N HIS A 617 11.01 33.07 -4.93
CA HIS A 617 12.05 32.13 -5.35
C HIS A 617 12.18 32.07 -6.87
N SER A 618 12.42 33.21 -7.50
CA SER A 618 12.62 33.28 -8.95
C SER A 618 14.04 32.94 -9.38
N VAL A 619 14.24 32.67 -10.68
CA VAL A 619 15.58 32.52 -11.27
C VAL A 619 16.49 33.72 -11.01
N LYS A 620 15.91 34.93 -10.90
CA LYS A 620 16.67 36.17 -10.67
C LYS A 620 17.02 36.44 -9.21
N THR A 621 16.25 35.90 -8.27
CA THR A 621 16.32 36.27 -6.84
C THR A 621 16.86 35.15 -5.96
N LYS A 622 16.65 33.89 -6.33
CA LYS A 622 17.15 32.74 -5.58
C LYS A 622 18.56 32.38 -6.02
N ALA A 623 19.35 31.82 -5.09
CA ALA A 623 20.70 31.35 -5.37
C ALA A 623 20.73 30.42 -6.59
N GLN A 624 21.88 30.35 -7.27
CA GLN A 624 22.02 29.53 -8.47
C GLN A 624 21.72 28.05 -8.19
N LEU A 625 20.93 27.43 -9.07
CA LEU A 625 20.69 25.99 -9.05
C LEU A 625 22.00 25.24 -9.32
N ASN A 626 22.30 24.23 -8.51
CA ASN A 626 23.43 23.35 -8.74
C ASN A 626 23.21 22.54 -10.03
N ASN A 627 24.25 22.41 -10.86
CA ASN A 627 24.16 21.72 -12.16
C ASN A 627 23.70 20.25 -12.09
N LEU A 628 23.82 19.61 -10.93
CA LEU A 628 23.36 18.25 -10.66
C LEU A 628 22.10 18.20 -9.78
N LEU A 629 21.42 19.34 -9.59
CA LEU A 629 20.22 19.51 -8.75
C LEU A 629 20.45 19.23 -7.26
N ASN A 630 21.69 19.28 -6.76
CA ASN A 630 21.99 18.91 -5.37
C ASN A 630 21.24 19.76 -4.33
N ASN A 631 20.97 21.03 -4.65
CA ASN A 631 20.22 21.97 -3.80
C ASN A 631 18.73 22.09 -4.20
N ALA A 632 18.26 21.30 -5.17
CA ALA A 632 16.83 21.21 -5.48
C ALA A 632 16.11 20.36 -4.40
N PRO A 633 14.80 20.56 -4.18
CA PRO A 633 14.04 19.68 -3.30
C PRO A 633 14.00 18.24 -3.81
N ALA A 634 13.94 17.26 -2.91
CA ALA A 634 13.86 15.84 -3.29
C ALA A 634 12.49 15.47 -3.88
N SER A 635 11.43 16.13 -3.41
CA SER A 635 10.05 15.92 -3.83
C SER A 635 9.49 17.18 -4.51
N PHE A 636 8.55 16.99 -5.43
CA PHE A 636 7.93 18.08 -6.20
C PHE A 636 6.43 18.17 -5.90
N SER A 637 6.04 19.33 -5.38
CA SER A 637 4.71 19.65 -4.80
C SER A 637 3.50 19.58 -5.74
N GLY A 638 3.65 19.16 -7.00
CA GLY A 638 2.53 18.95 -7.90
C GLY A 638 2.17 20.15 -8.80
N LEU A 639 1.91 19.90 -10.08
CA LEU A 639 1.22 20.81 -11.00
C LEU A 639 0.06 20.09 -11.68
N LEU A 640 -1.10 20.73 -11.75
CA LEU A 640 -2.22 20.27 -12.58
C LEU A 640 -2.28 21.10 -13.85
N ALA A 641 -2.06 20.44 -14.99
CA ALA A 641 -1.95 21.09 -16.29
C ALA A 641 -2.97 20.52 -17.29
N LYS A 642 -3.44 21.39 -18.18
CA LYS A 642 -4.20 21.05 -19.38
C LYS A 642 -3.39 21.38 -20.62
N TYR A 643 -3.43 20.52 -21.63
CA TYR A 643 -2.82 20.82 -22.93
C TYR A 643 -3.79 21.53 -23.86
N THR A 644 -3.38 22.69 -24.40
CA THR A 644 -4.19 23.50 -25.32
C THR A 644 -4.05 23.07 -26.78
N LYS A 645 -3.12 22.15 -27.09
CA LYS A 645 -2.87 21.64 -28.43
C LYS A 645 -2.66 20.13 -28.42
N LYS A 646 -3.24 19.45 -29.40
CA LYS A 646 -3.00 18.03 -29.70
C LYS A 646 -1.56 17.80 -30.17
N GLY A 647 -1.02 16.63 -29.89
CA GLY A 647 0.33 16.25 -30.28
C GLY A 647 1.05 15.41 -29.23
N THR A 648 2.31 15.10 -29.51
CA THR A 648 3.17 14.33 -28.61
C THR A 648 4.23 15.24 -28.01
N PHE A 649 4.33 15.22 -26.67
CA PHE A 649 5.27 16.02 -25.90
C PHE A 649 6.26 15.10 -25.19
N TYR A 650 7.52 15.24 -25.57
CA TYR A 650 8.62 14.41 -25.10
C TYR A 650 9.38 15.10 -23.97
N PHE A 651 9.66 14.37 -22.89
CA PHE A 651 10.44 14.88 -21.76
C PHE A 651 11.41 13.86 -21.17
N LEU A 652 12.46 14.35 -20.54
CA LEU A 652 13.46 13.55 -19.83
C LEU A 652 13.89 14.21 -18.52
N CYS A 653 14.46 13.41 -17.62
CA CYS A 653 15.16 13.92 -16.46
C CYS A 653 16.65 14.10 -16.78
N THR A 654 17.17 15.33 -16.68
CA THR A 654 18.58 15.61 -17.02
C THR A 654 19.56 15.01 -16.02
N ARG A 655 19.13 14.75 -14.78
CA ARG A 655 19.98 14.12 -13.76
C ARG A 655 20.03 12.60 -13.89
N ASN A 656 18.91 11.97 -14.21
CA ASN A 656 18.78 10.51 -14.15
C ASN A 656 18.88 9.82 -15.52
N ASN A 657 18.74 10.56 -16.63
CA ASN A 657 19.05 10.04 -17.96
C ASN A 657 20.58 9.99 -18.16
N ASN A 658 21.20 8.84 -17.85
CA ASN A 658 22.65 8.64 -17.90
C ASN A 658 23.00 7.46 -18.83
N PHE A 659 23.76 7.77 -19.88
CA PHE A 659 24.05 6.93 -21.07
C PHE A 659 24.67 5.55 -20.76
N THR A 660 25.12 5.29 -19.53
CA THR A 660 25.79 4.03 -19.19
C THR A 660 24.83 2.90 -18.77
N ASN A 661 23.58 3.20 -18.39
CA ASN A 661 22.61 2.18 -17.92
C ASN A 661 21.17 2.66 -17.62
N ARG A 662 20.83 3.95 -17.67
CA ARG A 662 19.54 4.46 -17.14
C ARG A 662 18.89 5.48 -18.06
N SER A 663 17.62 5.25 -18.39
CA SER A 663 16.81 6.19 -19.17
C SER A 663 15.54 6.55 -18.43
N GLN A 664 15.52 7.76 -17.84
CA GLN A 664 14.29 8.36 -17.32
C GLN A 664 13.74 9.34 -18.36
N LYS A 665 12.92 8.82 -19.26
CA LYS A 665 12.27 9.53 -20.36
C LYS A 665 10.78 9.22 -20.34
N GLY A 666 9.97 10.14 -20.84
CA GLY A 666 8.55 9.90 -21.00
C GLY A 666 7.96 10.70 -22.15
N GLU A 667 6.70 10.39 -22.45
CA GLU A 667 5.89 11.12 -23.41
C GLU A 667 4.47 11.34 -22.90
N ILE A 668 3.89 12.48 -23.26
CA ILE A 668 2.46 12.75 -23.14
C ILE A 668 1.91 12.87 -24.56
N ILE A 669 0.94 12.03 -24.89
CA ILE A 669 0.25 12.01 -26.18
C ILE A 669 -1.15 12.58 -25.96
N VAL A 670 -1.43 13.72 -26.58
CA VAL A 670 -2.71 14.43 -26.50
C VAL A 670 -3.48 14.24 -27.79
N SER A 671 -4.59 13.49 -27.72
CA SER A 671 -5.47 13.17 -28.85
C SER A 671 -6.57 14.18 -29.14
#